data_AF-A0A933QNB0-F1
#
_entry.id   AF-A0A933QNB0-F1
#
_cell.length_a   1.000
_cell.length_b   1.000
_cell.length_c   1.000
_cell.angle_alpha   90.00
_cell.angle_beta   90.00
_cell.angle_gamma   90.00
#
_symmetry.space_group_name_H-M   'P 1'
#
loop_
_entity.id
_entity.type
_entity.pdbx_description
1 polymer ?
#
loop_
_entity_poly.entity_id
_entity_poly.type
_entity_poly.pdbx_seq_one_letter_code
_entity_poly.pdbx_strand_id
1 'polypeptide(L)'
;MRHPVASTHGALIGLMLVGLCILTSSAVISWLAVSSSVQGNKLAALATPTLNPNRTPVRSQAVTATEPQIIAVTLSPATLNEGDLLSVSITVKNNSTTSITSQDPQPGFVYNEGETFYTRNFPDVHGAFRIGIDFDGRSGIDHPYRWGLGAPLAPGETRTITGAIRMKNPQRVNYWAGLVQEQVAWWQDRQGVQFITVNGAPGNAQISATTFSPITLRSGDTLNVSITVVNKTNQTLETQGPNPGFVYDEGDTFRSRGFAETRGAFRVGIDFDGRGDIDHPYRWGLGAPLAPGQSATITGAIRLKTARTINYWAGLVREQIAWLQDSAGVQSIRVTAAGSPQITTVTFAPLSLAVDNLLTVSITVRNDSSDTLQTQAPDPGFVYNEGDTFYTRGFAETRGAVRVGVDFDGRSGIDHPYRWGLGSPLAPGQTRVVSGAIRMKLGQSRNYFAGMVQEQVAWLQDRQGTQLIQVIAPPTNTPTSGPTATATKVNTPPPGPTATATKVNTPPPGPTATNTPVPTPTSPPTPSPSDTPIPISYYGTITVLSAPTDRPAALHADLNLALRGYAPTNAALNLIDYWGPTDPIAVQLYGIFADQRTSRFSAAYRVYDWNWECNCRAGLIGDWAVTLLGLQASNGETVRVPIRYADMSNGYHAIVLYADTDRVTLKYTPDDNVIYGYTVHLEGFTVEPSLIALYNTMNGSGRGRLPAVRSGQIVGRAVGSEVKVAIRDSGSFMDPRSRKDWWMGR
;
A
#
# COMPACT_ATOMS: atom_id res chain seq x y z
N MET A 1 10.01 33.60 -59.79
CA MET A 1 8.98 32.57 -59.98
C MET A 1 9.41 31.31 -59.22
N ARG A 2 8.57 30.91 -58.25
CA ARG A 2 8.50 29.62 -57.51
C ARG A 2 9.69 29.16 -56.64
N HIS A 3 9.34 28.89 -55.37
CA HIS A 3 10.11 28.31 -54.26
C HIS A 3 10.78 26.97 -54.57
N PRO A 4 11.83 26.59 -53.80
CA PRO A 4 11.63 25.65 -52.68
C PRO A 4 12.58 25.90 -51.49
N VAL A 5 12.22 25.54 -50.24
CA VAL A 5 13.21 25.17 -49.20
C VAL A 5 12.63 24.16 -48.21
N ALA A 6 13.38 23.09 -47.99
CA ALA A 6 13.22 22.09 -46.93
C ALA A 6 14.27 22.30 -45.83
N SER A 7 14.03 21.75 -44.62
CA SER A 7 14.99 20.96 -43.81
C SER A 7 14.93 21.20 -42.29
N THR A 8 15.15 20.09 -41.56
CA THR A 8 15.91 19.90 -40.29
C THR A 8 15.62 20.77 -39.07
N HIS A 9 15.48 20.13 -37.90
CA HIS A 9 15.97 20.66 -36.62
C HIS A 9 16.67 19.55 -35.82
N GLY A 10 17.95 19.77 -35.54
CA GLY A 10 18.70 19.19 -34.44
C GLY A 10 19.57 20.30 -33.85
N ALA A 11 19.74 20.34 -32.53
CA ALA A 11 20.79 21.12 -31.88
C ALA A 11 21.09 20.57 -30.48
N LEU A 12 22.40 20.39 -30.25
CA LEU A 12 23.09 19.99 -29.03
C LEU A 12 23.43 21.22 -28.13
N ILE A 13 23.48 20.96 -26.82
CA ILE A 13 24.53 21.28 -25.82
C ILE A 13 25.15 22.70 -25.74
N GLY A 14 25.14 23.27 -24.52
CA GLY A 14 26.04 24.34 -24.07
C GLY A 14 25.90 24.65 -22.57
N LEU A 15 26.98 24.41 -21.81
CA LEU A 15 27.15 24.45 -20.35
C LEU A 15 27.33 25.88 -19.78
N MET A 16 26.93 26.14 -18.52
CA MET A 16 27.83 26.77 -17.51
C MET A 16 27.27 26.71 -16.07
N LEU A 17 28.14 26.26 -15.16
CA LEU A 17 28.04 26.19 -13.69
C LEU A 17 28.21 27.56 -13.00
N VAL A 18 27.59 27.75 -11.82
CA VAL A 18 28.17 28.17 -10.50
C VAL A 18 27.09 27.79 -9.45
N GLY A 19 27.26 26.96 -8.40
CA GLY A 19 28.23 26.98 -7.30
C GLY A 19 27.62 27.67 -6.06
N LEU A 20 26.87 26.97 -5.21
CA LEU A 20 27.28 26.49 -3.86
C LEU A 20 26.71 27.34 -2.70
N CYS A 21 25.86 26.74 -1.84
CA CYS A 21 26.05 26.64 -0.38
C CYS A 21 24.78 26.16 0.33
N ILE A 22 24.89 25.02 1.01
CA ILE A 22 23.96 24.48 2.00
C ILE A 22 24.37 25.04 3.35
N LEU A 23 23.42 25.54 4.14
CA LEU A 23 23.55 25.64 5.59
C LEU A 23 22.22 25.27 6.27
N THR A 24 22.41 24.52 7.34
CA THR A 24 21.50 23.77 8.19
C THR A 24 20.62 24.66 9.09
N SER A 25 19.46 24.15 9.52
CA SER A 25 19.21 23.81 10.94
C SER A 25 17.73 23.83 11.34
N SER A 26 17.37 22.79 12.08
CA SER A 26 16.14 22.55 12.83
C SER A 26 15.85 23.60 13.92
N ALA A 27 14.57 23.85 14.22
CA ALA A 27 13.96 23.71 15.56
C ALA A 27 12.56 24.37 15.61
N VAL A 28 11.52 23.58 15.91
CA VAL A 28 10.73 23.60 17.16
C VAL A 28 10.05 24.94 17.48
N ILE A 29 8.73 24.99 17.33
CA ILE A 29 7.88 25.96 18.03
C ILE A 29 6.86 25.18 18.85
N SER A 30 7.01 25.25 20.16
CA SER A 30 5.99 24.89 21.14
C SER A 30 5.47 26.16 21.81
N TRP A 31 4.14 26.20 21.88
CA TRP A 31 3.22 27.03 22.65
C TRP A 31 3.75 27.68 23.95
N LEU A 32 3.40 28.95 24.19
CA LEU A 32 2.34 29.32 25.13
C LEU A 32 1.99 30.82 25.06
N ALA A 33 0.70 31.08 25.25
CA ALA A 33 0.04 32.38 25.26
C ALA A 33 0.25 33.16 26.57
N VAL A 34 0.26 34.50 26.49
CA VAL A 34 -0.37 35.41 27.48
C VAL A 34 -0.92 36.65 26.76
N SER A 35 -1.99 37.19 27.33
CA SER A 35 -3.06 38.05 26.85
C SER A 35 -2.78 39.56 26.63
N SER A 36 -3.61 40.13 25.73
CA SER A 36 -4.26 41.45 25.78
C SER A 36 -3.44 42.75 25.87
N SER A 37 -3.45 43.58 24.81
CA SER A 37 -4.42 44.69 24.63
C SER A 37 -3.85 45.90 23.86
N VAL A 38 -4.74 46.53 23.09
CA VAL A 38 -4.81 47.96 22.68
C VAL A 38 -3.95 48.49 21.50
N GLN A 39 -4.72 48.85 20.45
CA GLN A 39 -4.63 49.95 19.47
C GLN A 39 -3.37 50.24 18.62
N GLY A 40 -3.66 50.58 17.35
CA GLY A 40 -3.13 51.82 16.77
C GLY A 40 -2.44 51.70 15.41
N ASN A 41 -3.16 52.08 14.36
CA ASN A 41 -2.68 52.34 13.01
C ASN A 41 -1.44 53.26 12.95
N LYS A 42 -0.56 53.03 11.96
CA LYS A 42 0.16 54.13 11.28
C LYS A 42 0.53 53.81 9.81
N LEU A 43 0.27 54.83 9.00
CA LEU A 43 0.45 55.02 7.57
C LEU A 43 1.90 55.30 7.16
N ALA A 44 2.22 55.04 5.87
CA ALA A 44 2.83 55.94 4.87
C ALA A 44 3.39 55.08 3.71
N ALA A 45 3.46 55.46 2.43
CA ALA A 45 2.93 56.51 1.56
C ALA A 45 3.45 56.13 0.14
N LEU A 46 2.79 56.54 -0.95
CA LEU A 46 3.46 56.95 -2.21
C LEU A 46 2.47 57.52 -3.25
N ALA A 47 2.76 58.77 -3.61
CA ALA A 47 2.62 59.46 -4.91
C ALA A 47 1.25 59.61 -5.62
N THR A 48 0.85 60.89 -5.74
CA THR A 48 -0.15 61.50 -6.63
C THR A 48 0.21 61.46 -8.12
N PRO A 49 -0.79 61.56 -9.01
CA PRO A 49 -0.70 62.50 -10.12
C PRO A 49 -1.97 63.38 -10.32
N THR A 50 -1.70 64.70 -10.42
CA THR A 50 -2.32 65.75 -11.25
C THR A 50 -3.83 65.75 -11.56
N LEU A 51 -4.52 66.75 -11.00
CA LEU A 51 -5.86 67.24 -11.37
C LEU A 51 -5.86 67.93 -12.75
N ASN A 52 -6.86 67.61 -13.57
CA ASN A 52 -7.26 68.41 -14.74
C ASN A 52 -8.27 69.50 -14.28
N PRO A 53 -7.99 70.81 -14.40
CA PRO A 53 -8.78 71.86 -13.75
C PRO A 53 -10.04 72.33 -14.51
N ASN A 54 -10.58 71.53 -15.46
CA ASN A 54 -11.66 71.98 -16.35
C ASN A 54 -12.99 71.21 -16.25
N ARG A 55 -13.45 70.85 -15.03
CA ARG A 55 -14.89 70.69 -14.76
C ARG A 55 -15.25 71.26 -13.39
N THR A 56 -16.04 72.32 -13.41
CA THR A 56 -16.69 72.98 -12.28
C THR A 56 -17.49 71.98 -11.41
N PRO A 57 -17.50 72.14 -10.07
CA PRO A 57 -18.34 71.35 -9.19
C PRO A 57 -19.79 71.85 -9.28
N VAL A 58 -20.69 71.03 -9.83
CA VAL A 58 -22.12 71.32 -9.76
C VAL A 58 -22.69 70.68 -8.49
N ARG A 59 -22.80 71.53 -7.47
CA ARG A 59 -23.97 71.71 -6.59
C ARG A 59 -24.69 70.45 -6.10
N SER A 60 -24.71 70.28 -4.77
CA SER A 60 -25.75 69.54 -4.07
C SER A 60 -27.13 70.04 -4.53
N GLN A 61 -27.84 69.24 -5.31
CA GLN A 61 -29.22 69.51 -5.66
C GLN A 61 -30.14 68.89 -4.60
N ALA A 62 -31.00 69.74 -4.04
CA ALA A 62 -32.22 69.32 -3.39
C ALA A 62 -33.04 68.47 -4.38
N VAL A 63 -33.64 67.38 -3.89
CA VAL A 63 -34.48 66.44 -4.64
C VAL A 63 -35.62 67.19 -5.32
N THR A 64 -35.53 67.41 -6.63
CA THR A 64 -36.70 67.72 -7.46
C THR A 64 -37.44 66.41 -7.73
N ALA A 65 -38.61 66.26 -7.09
CA ALA A 65 -39.48 65.09 -7.16
C ALA A 65 -40.20 64.98 -8.52
N THR A 66 -39.45 64.74 -9.59
CA THR A 66 -39.99 64.61 -10.97
C THR A 66 -39.46 63.39 -11.73
N GLU A 67 -38.65 62.54 -11.10
CA GLU A 67 -37.95 61.43 -11.77
C GLU A 67 -38.26 60.05 -11.15
N PRO A 68 -38.22 58.97 -11.95
CA PRO A 68 -38.34 57.60 -11.44
C PRO A 68 -37.24 57.29 -10.43
N GLN A 69 -37.59 56.65 -9.30
CA GLN A 69 -36.66 56.44 -8.21
C GLN A 69 -36.68 55.04 -7.61
N ILE A 70 -35.50 54.41 -7.41
CA ILE A 70 -35.37 53.28 -6.48
C ILE A 70 -35.43 53.83 -5.06
N ILE A 71 -36.36 53.31 -4.25
CA ILE A 71 -36.55 53.74 -2.86
C ILE A 71 -36.24 52.65 -1.83
N ALA A 72 -36.14 51.39 -2.25
CA ALA A 72 -35.71 50.29 -1.39
C ALA A 72 -35.06 49.16 -2.21
N VAL A 73 -34.07 48.50 -1.62
CA VAL A 73 -33.39 47.32 -2.19
C VAL A 73 -33.22 46.29 -1.07
N THR A 74 -33.48 45.03 -1.36
CA THR A 74 -33.24 43.91 -0.44
C THR A 74 -32.69 42.73 -1.23
N LEU A 75 -31.49 42.26 -0.86
CA LEU A 75 -30.89 41.03 -1.37
C LEU A 75 -30.82 40.03 -0.21
N SER A 76 -31.40 38.84 -0.38
CA SER A 76 -31.45 37.88 0.73
C SER A 76 -31.41 36.42 0.27
N PRO A 77 -30.76 35.53 1.04
CA PRO A 77 -29.99 35.81 2.26
C PRO A 77 -28.58 36.38 1.98
N ALA A 78 -27.94 36.99 2.99
CA ALA A 78 -26.55 37.51 2.86
C ALA A 78 -25.47 36.42 2.88
N THR A 79 -25.82 35.22 3.33
CA THR A 79 -24.97 34.03 3.28
C THR A 79 -25.82 32.87 2.77
N LEU A 80 -25.33 32.23 1.72
CA LEU A 80 -25.98 31.13 1.02
C LEU A 80 -24.94 30.11 0.56
N ASN A 81 -25.39 28.93 0.12
CA ASN A 81 -24.52 27.94 -0.47
C ASN A 81 -24.67 27.96 -2.00
N GLU A 82 -23.69 27.37 -2.68
CA GLU A 82 -23.79 27.06 -4.09
C GLU A 82 -25.10 26.32 -4.41
N GLY A 83 -25.81 26.79 -5.44
CA GLY A 83 -27.12 26.28 -5.86
C GLY A 83 -28.33 27.02 -5.28
N ASP A 84 -28.15 27.76 -4.18
CA ASP A 84 -29.20 28.53 -3.52
C ASP A 84 -29.59 29.78 -4.34
N LEU A 85 -30.80 30.30 -4.07
CA LEU A 85 -31.31 31.51 -4.71
C LEU A 85 -30.97 32.74 -3.87
N LEU A 86 -30.29 33.71 -4.48
CA LEU A 86 -30.27 35.08 -4.02
C LEU A 86 -31.57 35.75 -4.46
N SER A 87 -32.48 36.00 -3.52
CA SER A 87 -33.74 36.68 -3.76
C SER A 87 -33.49 38.19 -3.87
N VAL A 88 -34.05 38.81 -4.92
CA VAL A 88 -33.97 40.23 -5.23
C VAL A 88 -35.34 40.87 -5.05
N SER A 89 -35.40 41.96 -4.29
CA SER A 89 -36.59 42.79 -4.14
C SER A 89 -36.21 44.26 -4.21
N ILE A 90 -36.66 44.97 -5.23
CA ILE A 90 -36.34 46.38 -5.48
C ILE A 90 -37.65 47.16 -5.62
N THR A 91 -37.82 48.22 -4.84
CA THR A 91 -39.01 49.07 -4.89
C THR A 91 -38.72 50.34 -5.68
N VAL A 92 -39.51 50.58 -6.72
CA VAL A 92 -39.42 51.75 -7.60
C VAL A 92 -40.66 52.62 -7.43
N LYS A 93 -40.46 53.93 -7.33
CA LYS A 93 -41.52 54.94 -7.34
C LYS A 93 -41.41 55.81 -8.59
N ASN A 94 -42.52 55.98 -9.30
CA ASN A 94 -42.59 56.94 -10.39
C ASN A 94 -42.91 58.33 -9.82
N ASN A 95 -41.90 59.19 -9.63
CA ASN A 95 -42.17 60.59 -9.24
C ASN A 95 -42.40 61.51 -10.45
N SER A 96 -42.40 60.99 -11.68
CA SER A 96 -42.65 61.79 -12.88
C SER A 96 -44.14 62.03 -13.11
N THR A 97 -44.45 62.93 -14.05
CA THR A 97 -45.82 63.25 -14.45
C THR A 97 -46.36 62.35 -15.56
N THR A 98 -45.55 61.42 -16.09
CA THR A 98 -45.92 60.51 -17.17
C THR A 98 -45.86 59.05 -16.73
N SER A 99 -46.63 58.20 -17.40
CA SER A 99 -46.57 56.75 -17.15
C SER A 99 -45.24 56.20 -17.68
N ILE A 100 -44.57 55.37 -16.88
CA ILE A 100 -43.34 54.70 -17.26
C ILE A 100 -43.67 53.37 -17.93
N THR A 101 -43.26 53.21 -19.18
CA THR A 101 -43.35 51.93 -19.88
C THR A 101 -42.23 50.99 -19.46
N SER A 102 -42.53 49.70 -19.42
CA SER A 102 -41.58 48.65 -19.09
C SER A 102 -41.65 47.51 -20.11
N GLN A 103 -40.81 46.50 -19.92
CA GLN A 103 -40.63 45.38 -20.83
C GLN A 103 -40.26 44.11 -20.06
N ASP A 104 -40.23 42.97 -20.72
CA ASP A 104 -39.73 41.72 -20.16
C ASP A 104 -38.24 41.81 -19.75
N PRO A 105 -37.70 40.92 -18.91
CA PRO A 105 -38.41 39.84 -18.22
C PRO A 105 -39.35 40.35 -17.13
N GLN A 106 -40.50 39.71 -16.97
CA GLN A 106 -41.46 40.03 -15.92
C GLN A 106 -40.87 39.87 -14.50
N PRO A 107 -41.39 40.61 -13.51
CA PRO A 107 -41.11 40.34 -12.09
C PRO A 107 -41.28 38.85 -11.76
N GLY A 108 -40.37 38.31 -10.95
CA GLY A 108 -40.33 36.90 -10.55
C GLY A 108 -39.45 36.01 -11.42
N PHE A 109 -38.90 36.50 -12.54
CA PHE A 109 -37.98 35.72 -13.36
C PHE A 109 -36.71 35.33 -12.57
N VAL A 110 -36.23 34.10 -12.78
CA VAL A 110 -35.05 33.55 -12.13
C VAL A 110 -33.92 33.37 -13.15
N TYR A 111 -32.79 34.02 -12.89
CA TYR A 111 -31.55 33.81 -13.65
C TYR A 111 -30.71 32.71 -13.00
N ASN A 112 -29.92 31.99 -13.79
CA ASN A 112 -28.74 31.31 -13.27
C ASN A 112 -27.55 32.27 -13.29
N GLU A 113 -26.68 32.19 -12.28
CA GLU A 113 -25.46 32.99 -12.25
C GLU A 113 -24.62 32.78 -13.52
N GLY A 114 -24.18 33.89 -14.12
CA GLY A 114 -23.48 33.95 -15.40
C GLY A 114 -24.40 34.16 -16.61
N GLU A 115 -25.72 34.00 -16.46
CA GLU A 115 -26.68 34.41 -17.48
C GLU A 115 -26.84 35.94 -17.50
N THR A 116 -27.30 36.44 -18.64
CA THR A 116 -27.72 37.81 -18.84
C THR A 116 -29.10 37.86 -19.48
N PHE A 117 -29.81 38.99 -19.36
CA PHE A 117 -31.10 39.16 -20.05
C PHE A 117 -31.01 38.91 -21.57
N TYR A 118 -29.89 39.25 -22.22
CA TYR A 118 -29.63 38.90 -23.63
C TYR A 118 -29.50 37.39 -23.86
N THR A 119 -28.72 36.68 -23.02
CA THR A 119 -28.57 35.21 -23.17
C THR A 119 -29.88 34.46 -22.89
N ARG A 120 -30.83 35.13 -22.24
CA ARG A 120 -32.19 34.64 -22.02
C ARG A 120 -33.18 35.13 -23.09
N ASN A 121 -32.68 35.70 -24.18
CA ASN A 121 -33.43 36.18 -25.35
C ASN A 121 -34.45 37.28 -25.04
N PHE A 122 -34.20 38.11 -24.03
CA PHE A 122 -35.00 39.30 -23.81
C PHE A 122 -34.42 40.47 -24.62
N PRO A 123 -35.20 41.11 -25.50
CA PRO A 123 -34.73 42.22 -26.31
C PRO A 123 -34.58 43.50 -25.48
N ASP A 124 -33.88 44.48 -26.03
CA ASP A 124 -33.96 45.87 -25.56
C ASP A 124 -34.98 46.63 -26.37
N VAL A 125 -35.99 47.16 -25.68
CA VAL A 125 -36.95 48.10 -26.23
C VAL A 125 -36.51 49.51 -25.86
N HIS A 126 -36.12 50.30 -26.86
CA HIS A 126 -35.69 51.68 -26.69
C HIS A 126 -36.65 52.48 -25.81
N GLY A 127 -36.13 53.05 -24.72
CA GLY A 127 -36.88 53.92 -23.81
C GLY A 127 -37.71 53.19 -22.74
N ALA A 128 -37.80 51.85 -22.76
CA ALA A 128 -38.48 51.07 -21.72
C ALA A 128 -37.61 50.97 -20.46
N PHE A 129 -38.24 50.87 -19.29
CA PHE A 129 -37.52 50.80 -18.02
C PHE A 129 -37.34 49.37 -17.51
N ARG A 130 -36.17 49.11 -16.91
CA ARG A 130 -35.88 47.91 -16.11
C ARG A 130 -35.13 48.29 -14.82
N ILE A 131 -35.25 47.45 -13.80
CA ILE A 131 -34.27 47.36 -12.72
C ILE A 131 -33.19 46.34 -13.09
N GLY A 132 -31.98 46.50 -12.54
CA GLY A 132 -30.89 45.56 -12.74
C GLY A 132 -30.08 45.31 -11.48
N ILE A 133 -29.32 44.21 -11.45
CA ILE A 133 -28.33 43.88 -10.41
C ILE A 133 -26.93 43.79 -11.04
N ASP A 134 -25.96 44.45 -10.40
CA ASP A 134 -24.52 44.38 -10.69
C ASP A 134 -23.73 44.02 -9.42
N PHE A 135 -22.43 43.75 -9.56
CA PHE A 135 -21.55 43.25 -8.51
C PHE A 135 -20.06 43.53 -8.76
N ASP A 136 -19.28 43.51 -7.68
CA ASP A 136 -17.83 43.71 -7.76
C ASP A 136 -17.17 42.61 -8.62
N GLY A 137 -16.24 43.01 -9.50
CA GLY A 137 -15.50 42.07 -10.35
C GLY A 137 -16.29 41.53 -11.55
N ARG A 138 -17.48 42.10 -11.85
CA ARG A 138 -18.26 41.75 -13.04
C ARG A 138 -17.43 41.81 -14.32
N SER A 139 -17.56 40.77 -15.14
CA SER A 139 -17.14 40.76 -16.55
C SER A 139 -18.36 40.78 -17.48
N GLY A 140 -18.26 41.45 -18.65
CA GLY A 140 -19.30 41.42 -19.68
C GLY A 140 -20.21 42.65 -19.68
N ILE A 141 -21.54 42.44 -19.75
CA ILE A 141 -22.52 43.52 -19.87
C ILE A 141 -22.86 44.12 -18.51
N ASP A 142 -23.10 45.42 -18.50
CA ASP A 142 -23.52 46.18 -17.31
C ASP A 142 -24.87 45.70 -16.78
N HIS A 143 -24.97 45.48 -15.46
CA HIS A 143 -26.15 44.91 -14.79
C HIS A 143 -26.76 43.71 -15.55
N PRO A 144 -26.11 42.54 -15.54
CA PRO A 144 -26.47 41.42 -16.39
C PRO A 144 -27.86 40.83 -16.08
N TYR A 145 -28.29 40.91 -14.82
CA TYR A 145 -29.59 40.43 -14.36
C TYR A 145 -30.56 41.60 -14.31
N ARG A 146 -31.59 41.60 -15.17
CA ARG A 146 -32.57 42.70 -15.25
C ARG A 146 -34.00 42.19 -15.20
N TRP A 147 -34.90 43.04 -14.70
CA TRP A 147 -36.34 42.79 -14.69
C TRP A 147 -37.10 44.04 -15.09
N GLY A 148 -38.17 43.85 -15.83
CA GLY A 148 -39.20 44.85 -16.01
C GLY A 148 -39.95 45.19 -14.73
N LEU A 149 -40.63 46.32 -14.76
CA LEU A 149 -41.55 46.80 -13.75
C LEU A 149 -42.93 46.11 -13.84
N GLY A 150 -43.13 45.22 -14.82
CA GLY A 150 -44.42 44.61 -15.14
C GLY A 150 -45.27 45.50 -16.05
N ALA A 151 -46.52 45.76 -15.67
CA ALA A 151 -47.37 46.74 -16.35
C ALA A 151 -46.73 48.16 -16.32
N PRO A 152 -47.17 49.11 -17.16
CA PRO A 152 -46.75 50.50 -17.02
C PRO A 152 -46.95 51.02 -15.58
N LEU A 153 -46.01 51.83 -15.09
CA LEU A 153 -46.04 52.38 -13.73
C LEU A 153 -46.56 53.82 -13.80
N ALA A 154 -47.76 54.06 -13.27
CA ALA A 154 -48.44 55.35 -13.39
C ALA A 154 -47.74 56.48 -12.59
N PRO A 155 -47.96 57.77 -12.93
CA PRO A 155 -47.47 58.90 -12.13
C PRO A 155 -47.82 58.76 -10.64
N GLY A 156 -46.83 58.89 -9.76
CA GLY A 156 -46.97 58.74 -8.31
C GLY A 156 -47.02 57.30 -7.79
N GLU A 157 -47.15 56.29 -8.66
CA GLU A 157 -47.25 54.88 -8.27
C GLU A 157 -45.91 54.35 -7.73
N THR A 158 -46.00 53.46 -6.74
CA THR A 158 -44.86 52.72 -6.18
C THR A 158 -45.08 51.24 -6.36
N ARG A 159 -44.06 50.51 -6.82
CA ARG A 159 -44.14 49.07 -7.04
C ARG A 159 -42.86 48.36 -6.63
N THR A 160 -43.01 47.20 -6.00
CA THR A 160 -41.91 46.29 -5.69
C THR A 160 -41.76 45.26 -6.80
N ILE A 161 -40.56 45.18 -7.36
CA ILE A 161 -40.18 44.25 -8.41
C ILE A 161 -39.33 43.17 -7.76
N THR A 162 -39.72 41.92 -7.95
CA THR A 162 -39.02 40.76 -7.41
C THR A 162 -38.31 39.97 -8.50
N GLY A 163 -37.31 39.21 -8.11
CA GLY A 163 -36.56 38.31 -8.99
C GLY A 163 -35.64 37.43 -8.15
N ALA A 164 -34.91 36.52 -8.80
CA ALA A 164 -33.86 35.76 -8.12
C ALA A 164 -32.70 35.40 -9.06
N ILE A 165 -31.53 35.16 -8.45
CA ILE A 165 -30.35 34.64 -9.13
C ILE A 165 -29.95 33.34 -8.43
N ARG A 166 -29.86 32.24 -9.17
CA ARG A 166 -29.31 30.98 -8.67
C ARG A 166 -27.80 31.06 -8.67
N MET A 167 -27.20 31.17 -7.48
CA MET A 167 -25.76 31.30 -7.31
C MET A 167 -25.07 29.95 -7.59
N LYS A 168 -23.96 29.97 -8.31
CA LYS A 168 -23.21 28.77 -8.73
C LYS A 168 -21.74 28.80 -8.35
N ASN A 169 -21.17 29.99 -8.17
CA ASN A 169 -19.74 30.13 -7.89
C ASN A 169 -19.52 30.54 -6.43
N PRO A 170 -18.73 29.79 -5.65
CA PRO A 170 -18.34 30.18 -4.31
C PRO A 170 -17.52 31.47 -4.35
N GLN A 171 -18.02 32.53 -3.71
CA GLN A 171 -17.41 33.86 -3.75
C GLN A 171 -17.92 34.77 -2.64
N ARG A 172 -17.24 35.90 -2.43
CA ARG A 172 -17.59 36.90 -1.43
C ARG A 172 -17.43 38.30 -2.02
N VAL A 173 -18.53 38.88 -2.50
CA VAL A 173 -18.50 40.15 -3.25
C VAL A 173 -19.71 41.03 -2.90
N ASN A 174 -19.62 42.33 -3.19
CA ASN A 174 -20.77 43.22 -3.05
C ASN A 174 -21.67 43.14 -4.29
N TYR A 175 -22.98 43.14 -4.08
CA TYR A 175 -24.02 43.27 -5.11
C TYR A 175 -24.81 44.56 -4.89
N TRP A 176 -25.32 45.18 -5.95
CA TRP A 176 -26.16 46.38 -5.87
C TRP A 176 -27.16 46.47 -7.01
N ALA A 177 -28.13 47.38 -6.87
CA ALA A 177 -29.18 47.63 -7.84
C ALA A 177 -28.97 48.93 -8.64
N GLY A 178 -29.52 48.95 -9.86
CA GLY A 178 -29.63 50.13 -10.71
C GLY A 178 -31.00 50.22 -11.40
N LEU A 179 -31.34 51.42 -11.88
CA LEU A 179 -32.54 51.70 -12.66
C LEU A 179 -32.12 52.24 -14.04
N VAL A 180 -32.47 51.51 -15.09
CA VAL A 180 -32.13 51.85 -16.48
C VAL A 180 -33.36 52.19 -17.28
N GLN A 181 -33.24 53.23 -18.08
CA GLN A 181 -34.07 53.44 -19.25
C GLN A 181 -33.28 52.99 -20.48
N GLU A 182 -33.76 51.94 -21.12
CA GLU A 182 -32.97 51.14 -22.05
C GLU A 182 -32.60 51.96 -23.28
N GLN A 183 -31.30 51.91 -23.64
CA GLN A 183 -30.68 52.72 -24.70
C GLN A 183 -30.73 54.24 -24.48
N VAL A 184 -31.17 54.72 -23.32
CA VAL A 184 -31.25 56.15 -23.00
C VAL A 184 -30.25 56.52 -21.89
N ALA A 185 -30.46 56.03 -20.67
CA ALA A 185 -29.63 56.39 -19.52
C ALA A 185 -29.82 55.45 -18.33
N TRP A 186 -28.79 55.37 -17.49
CA TRP A 186 -28.92 54.93 -16.10
C TRP A 186 -29.38 56.12 -15.25
N TRP A 187 -30.55 55.97 -14.64
CA TRP A 187 -31.12 56.97 -13.74
C TRP A 187 -30.57 56.81 -12.33
N GLN A 188 -30.29 55.56 -11.93
CA GLN A 188 -29.63 55.25 -10.67
C GLN A 188 -28.74 54.03 -10.84
N ASP A 189 -27.66 54.02 -10.08
CA ASP A 189 -26.71 52.91 -9.98
C ASP A 189 -26.25 52.80 -8.52
N ARG A 190 -25.69 51.65 -8.16
CA ARG A 190 -25.06 51.37 -6.87
C ARG A 190 -25.97 51.54 -5.65
N GLN A 191 -27.27 51.31 -5.84
CA GLN A 191 -28.26 51.37 -4.76
C GLN A 191 -28.28 50.07 -3.95
N GLY A 192 -28.34 50.19 -2.62
CA GLY A 192 -28.52 49.02 -1.74
C GLY A 192 -27.37 48.03 -1.74
N VAL A 193 -26.12 48.51 -1.80
CA VAL A 193 -24.91 47.66 -1.80
C VAL A 193 -24.94 46.68 -0.62
N GLN A 194 -24.83 45.39 -0.90
CA GLN A 194 -24.83 44.33 0.10
C GLN A 194 -23.73 43.31 -0.16
N PHE A 195 -22.98 42.96 0.90
CA PHE A 195 -21.93 41.95 0.84
C PHE A 195 -22.54 40.54 0.95
N ILE A 196 -22.41 39.75 -0.10
CA ILE A 196 -22.99 38.41 -0.19
C ILE A 196 -21.88 37.37 -0.13
N THR A 197 -22.05 36.35 0.71
CA THR A 197 -21.14 35.18 0.81
C THR A 197 -21.83 33.95 0.26
N VAL A 198 -21.35 33.43 -0.87
CA VAL A 198 -21.73 32.13 -1.42
C VAL A 198 -20.68 31.11 -0.99
N ASN A 199 -21.05 30.24 -0.06
CA ASN A 199 -20.21 29.11 0.34
C ASN A 199 -20.24 28.04 -0.75
N GLY A 200 -19.18 27.23 -0.86
CA GLY A 200 -19.25 26.00 -1.66
C GLY A 200 -20.33 25.08 -1.14
N ALA A 201 -20.86 24.22 -2.01
CA ALA A 201 -21.79 23.17 -1.57
C ALA A 201 -21.17 22.38 -0.40
N PRO A 202 -21.92 22.07 0.68
CA PRO A 202 -21.37 21.31 1.80
C PRO A 202 -20.87 19.96 1.30
N GLY A 203 -19.59 19.68 1.57
CA GLY A 203 -18.99 18.38 1.29
C GLY A 203 -19.35 17.36 2.37
N ASN A 204 -18.99 16.10 2.16
CA ASN A 204 -19.12 15.06 3.18
C ASN A 204 -17.96 15.12 4.19
N ALA A 205 -18.20 14.64 5.41
CA ALA A 205 -17.11 14.30 6.32
C ALA A 205 -16.17 13.31 5.62
N GLN A 206 -14.86 13.53 5.72
CA GLN A 206 -13.88 12.83 4.88
C GLN A 206 -12.60 12.51 5.67
N ILE A 207 -12.02 11.33 5.41
CA ILE A 207 -10.62 11.03 5.75
C ILE A 207 -9.71 11.71 4.73
N SER A 208 -8.87 12.62 5.20
CA SER A 208 -7.89 13.35 4.37
C SER A 208 -6.50 12.71 4.40
N ALA A 209 -6.15 11.97 5.44
CA ALA A 209 -4.88 11.26 5.53
C ALA A 209 -5.01 9.99 6.39
N THR A 210 -4.19 8.99 6.10
CA THR A 210 -4.09 7.76 6.89
C THR A 210 -2.65 7.28 6.84
N THR A 211 -2.11 6.92 8.00
CA THR A 211 -0.77 6.34 8.11
C THR A 211 -0.78 5.14 9.03
N PHE A 212 0.01 4.15 8.64
CA PHE A 212 0.24 2.92 9.38
C PHE A 212 1.75 2.79 9.58
N SER A 213 2.20 2.56 10.82
CA SER A 213 3.63 2.46 11.11
C SER A 213 3.94 1.62 12.36
N PRO A 214 4.97 0.76 12.32
CA PRO A 214 5.77 0.40 11.15
C PRO A 214 5.01 -0.54 10.20
N ILE A 215 5.45 -0.64 8.93
CA ILE A 215 4.83 -1.54 7.93
C ILE A 215 5.43 -2.96 7.93
N THR A 216 6.52 -3.17 8.68
CA THR A 216 7.09 -4.48 8.97
C THR A 216 7.22 -4.62 10.48
N LEU A 217 6.57 -5.64 11.01
CA LEU A 217 6.45 -5.96 12.42
C LEU A 217 6.95 -7.39 12.66
N ARG A 218 7.30 -7.69 13.89
CA ARG A 218 7.39 -9.05 14.39
C ARG A 218 6.09 -9.40 15.10
N SER A 219 5.77 -10.68 15.15
CA SER A 219 4.67 -11.20 15.97
C SER A 219 4.77 -10.67 17.40
N GLY A 220 3.75 -9.96 17.86
CA GLY A 220 3.66 -9.31 19.16
C GLY A 220 3.89 -7.80 19.14
N ASP A 221 4.44 -7.25 18.05
CA ASP A 221 4.64 -5.80 17.91
C ASP A 221 3.32 -5.06 17.67
N THR A 222 3.34 -3.75 17.89
CA THR A 222 2.17 -2.88 17.73
C THR A 222 2.24 -2.08 16.44
N LEU A 223 1.19 -2.19 15.63
CA LEU A 223 0.92 -1.34 14.49
C LEU A 223 0.27 -0.05 14.97
N ASN A 224 0.96 1.08 14.83
CA ASN A 224 0.39 2.39 15.11
C ASN A 224 -0.40 2.89 13.90
N VAL A 225 -1.53 3.53 14.18
CA VAL A 225 -2.49 4.05 13.21
C VAL A 225 -2.70 5.53 13.48
N SER A 226 -2.70 6.35 12.44
CA SER A 226 -3.05 7.77 12.52
C SER A 226 -3.93 8.16 11.33
N ILE A 227 -5.14 8.63 11.61
CA ILE A 227 -6.17 8.96 10.60
C ILE A 227 -6.60 10.41 10.81
N THR A 228 -6.50 11.25 9.77
CA THR A 228 -6.99 12.63 9.82
C THR A 228 -8.36 12.72 9.16
N VAL A 229 -9.34 13.25 9.89
CA VAL A 229 -10.71 13.49 9.43
C VAL A 229 -10.94 15.00 9.33
N VAL A 230 -11.57 15.44 8.23
CA VAL A 230 -12.03 16.82 8.03
C VAL A 230 -13.56 16.86 7.95
N ASN A 231 -14.18 17.77 8.68
CA ASN A 231 -15.61 18.03 8.60
C ASN A 231 -15.89 19.06 7.49
N LYS A 232 -16.29 18.60 6.30
CA LYS A 232 -16.71 19.50 5.21
C LYS A 232 -18.23 19.76 5.17
N THR A 233 -18.96 19.24 6.16
CA THR A 233 -20.42 19.44 6.27
C THR A 233 -20.72 20.78 6.94
N ASN A 234 -22.00 21.15 7.03
CA ASN A 234 -22.48 22.31 7.76
C ASN A 234 -22.98 21.99 9.19
N GLN A 235 -22.80 20.75 9.66
CA GLN A 235 -23.19 20.31 11.00
C GLN A 235 -21.97 19.84 11.80
N THR A 236 -22.03 19.93 13.13
CA THR A 236 -21.01 19.34 14.01
C THR A 236 -21.08 17.81 13.95
N LEU A 237 -19.93 17.15 13.81
CA LEU A 237 -19.85 15.69 13.86
C LEU A 237 -19.74 15.24 15.32
N GLU A 238 -20.86 14.80 15.90
CA GLU A 238 -20.87 14.20 17.23
C GLU A 238 -20.13 12.87 17.24
N THR A 239 -19.34 12.59 18.28
CA THR A 239 -18.49 11.39 18.34
C THR A 239 -18.68 10.61 19.64
N GLN A 240 -18.05 9.45 19.73
CA GLN A 240 -18.13 8.55 20.87
C GLN A 240 -16.83 7.77 21.06
N GLY A 241 -16.68 7.09 22.19
CA GLY A 241 -15.50 6.27 22.47
C GLY A 241 -15.37 4.98 21.63
N PRO A 242 -14.20 4.33 21.70
CA PRO A 242 -13.05 4.71 22.53
C PRO A 242 -12.30 5.93 21.98
N ASN A 243 -11.68 6.71 22.87
CA ASN A 243 -10.94 7.90 22.48
C ASN A 243 -9.62 7.55 21.75
N PRO A 244 -9.06 8.50 20.98
CA PRO A 244 -7.72 8.35 20.40
C PRO A 244 -6.68 7.87 21.43
N GLY A 245 -5.78 6.99 21.01
CA GLY A 245 -4.73 6.38 21.83
C GLY A 245 -5.06 4.98 22.38
N PHE A 246 -6.30 4.50 22.22
CA PHE A 246 -6.66 3.14 22.64
C PHE A 246 -5.91 2.07 21.82
N VAL A 247 -5.45 1.01 22.49
CA VAL A 247 -4.71 -0.10 21.88
C VAL A 247 -5.54 -1.37 21.91
N TYR A 248 -5.74 -1.99 20.74
CA TYR A 248 -6.38 -3.29 20.57
C TYR A 248 -5.34 -4.41 20.50
N ASP A 249 -5.67 -5.61 20.97
CA ASP A 249 -4.95 -6.83 20.59
C ASP A 249 -5.59 -7.42 19.31
N GLU A 250 -4.80 -8.11 18.47
CA GLU A 250 -5.32 -8.79 17.28
C GLU A 250 -6.45 -9.77 17.65
N GLY A 251 -7.56 -9.67 16.93
CA GLY A 251 -8.79 -10.44 17.19
C GLY A 251 -9.78 -9.72 18.11
N ASP A 252 -9.39 -8.61 18.74
CA ASP A 252 -10.34 -7.75 19.43
C ASP A 252 -11.30 -7.06 18.45
N THR A 253 -12.42 -6.61 18.98
CA THR A 253 -13.32 -5.66 18.34
C THR A 253 -13.70 -4.57 19.35
N PHE A 254 -14.15 -3.41 18.88
CA PHE A 254 -14.65 -2.37 19.77
C PHE A 254 -15.78 -2.92 20.69
N ARG A 255 -16.60 -3.87 20.20
CA ARG A 255 -17.64 -4.54 21.00
C ARG A 255 -17.06 -5.48 22.05
N SER A 256 -16.09 -6.34 21.69
CA SER A 256 -15.47 -7.25 22.66
C SER A 256 -14.69 -6.51 23.74
N ARG A 257 -14.28 -5.27 23.48
CA ARG A 257 -13.66 -4.35 24.44
C ARG A 257 -14.67 -3.48 25.20
N GLY A 258 -15.97 -3.72 25.06
CA GLY A 258 -17.04 -3.11 25.88
C GLY A 258 -17.56 -1.77 25.37
N PHE A 259 -17.21 -1.34 24.15
CA PHE A 259 -17.70 -0.08 23.59
C PHE A 259 -19.00 -0.30 22.81
N ALA A 260 -20.08 0.37 23.23
CA ALA A 260 -21.37 0.34 22.56
C ALA A 260 -21.42 1.26 21.33
N GLU A 261 -22.36 1.02 20.42
CA GLU A 261 -22.68 1.93 19.30
C GLU A 261 -23.77 2.92 19.71
N THR A 262 -23.52 4.20 19.51
CA THR A 262 -24.49 5.28 19.62
C THR A 262 -24.89 5.69 18.21
N ARG A 263 -26.15 5.45 17.85
CA ARG A 263 -26.68 5.77 16.52
C ARG A 263 -26.34 7.20 16.11
N GLY A 264 -25.74 7.37 14.94
CA GLY A 264 -25.44 8.67 14.35
C GLY A 264 -24.13 9.31 14.80
N ALA A 265 -23.44 8.75 15.81
CA ALA A 265 -22.11 9.21 16.22
C ALA A 265 -21.04 8.79 15.20
N PHE A 266 -19.97 9.57 15.10
CA PHE A 266 -18.89 9.36 14.13
C PHE A 266 -17.69 8.66 14.77
N ARG A 267 -17.14 7.68 14.07
CA ARG A 267 -15.87 7.01 14.39
C ARG A 267 -15.06 6.76 13.13
N VAL A 268 -13.75 6.64 13.31
CA VAL A 268 -12.88 6.00 12.31
C VAL A 268 -12.69 4.53 12.71
N GLY A 269 -12.53 3.67 11.71
CA GLY A 269 -12.29 2.25 11.92
C GLY A 269 -11.16 1.75 11.04
N ILE A 270 -10.48 0.68 11.47
CA ILE A 270 -9.52 -0.06 10.67
C ILE A 270 -10.11 -1.42 10.28
N ASP A 271 -10.06 -1.71 9.00
CA ASP A 271 -10.36 -3.01 8.41
C ASP A 271 -9.11 -3.58 7.71
N PHE A 272 -9.16 -4.85 7.33
CA PHE A 272 -8.04 -5.59 6.79
C PHE A 272 -8.44 -6.82 5.97
N ASP A 273 -7.55 -7.33 5.13
CA ASP A 273 -7.83 -8.51 4.32
C ASP A 273 -8.08 -9.74 5.19
N GLY A 274 -9.15 -10.49 4.88
CA GLY A 274 -9.50 -11.70 5.62
C GLY A 274 -10.02 -11.41 7.03
N ARG A 275 -10.59 -10.21 7.25
CA ARG A 275 -11.39 -9.89 8.44
C ARG A 275 -12.50 -10.94 8.66
N GLY A 276 -12.95 -11.06 9.91
CA GLY A 276 -14.14 -11.84 10.27
C GLY A 276 -15.46 -11.08 10.06
N ASP A 277 -16.48 -11.39 10.87
CA ASP A 277 -17.85 -10.91 10.64
C ASP A 277 -18.07 -9.43 10.95
N ILE A 278 -17.22 -8.83 11.81
CA ILE A 278 -17.37 -7.43 12.22
C ILE A 278 -16.56 -6.54 11.30
N ASP A 279 -17.27 -5.66 10.60
CA ASP A 279 -16.71 -4.61 9.75
C ASP A 279 -15.93 -3.58 10.56
N HIS A 280 -14.71 -3.26 10.12
CA HIS A 280 -13.73 -2.40 10.81
C HIS A 280 -13.71 -2.65 12.33
N PRO A 281 -13.21 -3.81 12.78
CA PRO A 281 -13.35 -4.23 14.17
C PRO A 281 -12.66 -3.29 15.15
N TYR A 282 -11.59 -2.62 14.74
CA TYR A 282 -10.85 -1.66 15.57
C TYR A 282 -11.37 -0.25 15.27
N ARG A 283 -12.03 0.41 16.23
CA ARG A 283 -12.63 1.74 16.03
C ARG A 283 -12.20 2.73 17.09
N TRP A 284 -12.14 4.01 16.71
CA TRP A 284 -11.85 5.14 17.60
C TRP A 284 -12.78 6.31 17.28
N GLY A 285 -13.17 7.05 18.32
CA GLY A 285 -13.81 8.34 18.21
C GLY A 285 -12.88 9.44 17.74
N LEU A 286 -13.46 10.58 17.41
CA LEU A 286 -12.77 11.79 17.00
C LEU A 286 -12.12 12.54 18.19
N GLY A 287 -12.30 12.04 19.43
CA GLY A 287 -11.83 12.64 20.67
C GLY A 287 -12.79 13.69 21.24
N ALA A 288 -13.34 14.56 20.40
CA ALA A 288 -14.38 15.54 20.72
C ALA A 288 -15.28 15.81 19.49
N PRO A 289 -16.48 16.41 19.67
CA PRO A 289 -17.31 16.82 18.54
C PRO A 289 -16.54 17.74 17.58
N LEU A 290 -16.63 17.49 16.27
CA LEU A 290 -15.85 18.20 15.25
C LEU A 290 -16.71 19.22 14.51
N ALA A 291 -16.49 20.52 14.73
CA ALA A 291 -17.30 21.58 14.13
C ALA A 291 -17.08 21.72 12.60
N PRO A 292 -18.02 22.34 11.85
CA PRO A 292 -17.86 22.60 10.42
C PRO A 292 -16.52 23.26 10.07
N GLY A 293 -15.82 22.71 9.07
CA GLY A 293 -14.52 23.18 8.60
C GLY A 293 -13.30 22.72 9.43
N GLN A 294 -13.50 22.10 10.60
CA GLN A 294 -12.39 21.62 11.42
C GLN A 294 -11.84 20.26 10.96
N SER A 295 -10.61 19.96 11.39
CA SER A 295 -9.97 18.65 11.21
C SER A 295 -9.46 18.11 12.54
N ALA A 296 -9.46 16.79 12.69
CA ALA A 296 -8.88 16.09 13.84
C ALA A 296 -8.02 14.91 13.37
N THR A 297 -6.92 14.66 14.07
CA THR A 297 -6.07 13.47 13.86
C THR A 297 -6.32 12.47 14.98
N ILE A 298 -6.80 11.30 14.60
CA ILE A 298 -7.16 10.21 15.49
C ILE A 298 -6.03 9.20 15.46
N THR A 299 -5.39 8.97 16.60
CA THR A 299 -4.35 7.95 16.76
C THR A 299 -4.89 6.71 17.45
N GLY A 300 -4.29 5.57 17.17
CA GLY A 300 -4.64 4.29 17.76
C GLY A 300 -3.55 3.26 17.50
N ALA A 301 -3.68 2.08 18.09
CA ALA A 301 -2.71 1.02 17.85
C ALA A 301 -3.35 -0.38 17.92
N ILE A 302 -2.77 -1.34 17.19
CA ILE A 302 -3.20 -2.74 17.16
C ILE A 302 -1.98 -3.63 17.38
N ARG A 303 -2.00 -4.49 18.39
CA ARG A 303 -0.93 -5.47 18.64
C ARG A 303 -1.14 -6.72 17.80
N LEU A 304 -0.33 -6.89 16.76
CA LEU A 304 -0.45 -7.98 15.79
C LEU A 304 0.43 -9.17 16.16
N LYS A 305 -0.12 -10.38 16.12
CA LYS A 305 0.54 -11.61 16.58
C LYS A 305 0.69 -12.64 15.46
N THR A 306 -0.23 -12.67 14.52
CA THR A 306 -0.24 -13.64 13.45
C THR A 306 0.76 -13.24 12.37
N ALA A 307 1.71 -14.13 12.08
CA ALA A 307 2.68 -13.93 11.01
C ALA A 307 1.98 -13.98 9.64
N ARG A 308 1.85 -12.84 8.98
CA ARG A 308 1.23 -12.70 7.66
C ARG A 308 1.52 -11.32 7.08
N THR A 309 1.36 -11.20 5.78
CA THR A 309 1.33 -9.91 5.10
C THR A 309 -0.07 -9.71 4.54
N ILE A 310 -0.79 -8.71 5.07
CA ILE A 310 -2.14 -8.36 4.63
C ILE A 310 -2.31 -6.86 4.58
N ASN A 311 -3.26 -6.38 3.77
CA ASN A 311 -3.58 -4.97 3.73
C ASN A 311 -4.46 -4.57 4.92
N TYR A 312 -4.19 -3.39 5.46
CA TYR A 312 -5.05 -2.68 6.41
C TYR A 312 -5.48 -1.36 5.79
N TRP A 313 -6.68 -0.91 6.07
CA TRP A 313 -7.19 0.37 5.60
C TRP A 313 -8.15 1.01 6.60
N ALA A 314 -8.30 2.33 6.49
CA ALA A 314 -9.21 3.08 7.32
C ALA A 314 -10.58 3.28 6.64
N GLY A 315 -11.61 3.34 7.46
CA GLY A 315 -12.96 3.77 7.08
C GLY A 315 -13.48 4.85 8.03
N LEU A 316 -14.44 5.65 7.56
CA LEU A 316 -15.17 6.62 8.35
C LEU A 316 -16.64 6.20 8.40
N VAL A 317 -17.16 5.96 9.60
CA VAL A 317 -18.53 5.52 9.83
C VAL A 317 -19.32 6.57 10.57
N ARG A 318 -20.58 6.72 10.14
CA ARG A 318 -21.65 7.26 10.97
C ARG A 318 -22.43 6.07 11.52
N GLU A 319 -22.27 5.81 12.80
CA GLU A 319 -22.67 4.57 13.45
C GLU A 319 -24.16 4.23 13.22
N GLN A 320 -24.42 2.98 12.81
CA GLN A 320 -25.76 2.47 12.45
C GLN A 320 -26.49 3.26 11.34
N ILE A 321 -25.78 4.11 10.58
CA ILE A 321 -26.34 4.85 9.46
C ILE A 321 -25.65 4.44 8.16
N ALA A 322 -24.34 4.71 8.03
CA ALA A 322 -23.59 4.42 6.81
C ALA A 322 -22.08 4.52 7.02
N TRP A 323 -21.34 3.78 6.20
CA TRP A 323 -19.95 4.09 5.88
C TRP A 323 -19.90 5.26 4.90
N LEU A 324 -19.23 6.34 5.30
CA LEU A 324 -19.07 7.54 4.49
C LEU A 324 -17.83 7.47 3.60
N GLN A 325 -16.84 6.69 4.04
CA GLN A 325 -15.63 6.39 3.30
C GLN A 325 -15.10 5.04 3.77
N ASP A 326 -14.49 4.30 2.86
CA ASP A 326 -13.80 3.05 3.13
C ASP A 326 -12.54 2.95 2.25
N SER A 327 -11.68 1.97 2.51
CA SER A 327 -10.43 1.74 1.77
C SER A 327 -9.48 2.95 1.78
N ALA A 328 -9.52 3.79 2.83
CA ALA A 328 -8.63 4.93 2.95
C ALA A 328 -7.23 4.49 3.40
N GLY A 329 -6.21 4.89 2.64
CA GLY A 329 -4.81 4.64 2.98
C GLY A 329 -4.42 3.17 3.03
N VAL A 330 -5.02 2.33 2.18
CA VAL A 330 -4.70 0.89 2.08
C VAL A 330 -3.18 0.68 2.13
N GLN A 331 -2.73 -0.06 3.13
CA GLN A 331 -1.32 -0.31 3.38
C GLN A 331 -1.08 -1.77 3.68
N SER A 332 -0.15 -2.38 2.94
CA SER A 332 0.32 -3.73 3.22
C SER A 332 1.21 -3.72 4.46
N ILE A 333 0.82 -4.50 5.47
CA ILE A 333 1.53 -4.64 6.74
C ILE A 333 2.04 -6.07 6.84
N ARG A 334 3.37 -6.22 6.95
CA ARG A 334 4.04 -7.51 7.10
C ARG A 334 4.33 -7.79 8.57
N VAL A 335 3.68 -8.79 9.13
CA VAL A 335 4.02 -9.37 10.43
C VAL A 335 4.85 -10.63 10.17
N THR A 336 6.09 -10.63 10.65
CA THR A 336 6.98 -11.79 10.58
C THR A 336 6.75 -12.71 11.78
N ALA A 337 6.94 -14.02 11.59
CA ALA A 337 6.88 -14.96 12.69
C ALA A 337 7.87 -14.59 13.78
N ALA A 338 7.49 -14.86 15.02
CA ALA A 338 8.43 -14.77 16.12
C ALA A 338 9.59 -15.76 15.84
N GLY A 339 10.82 -15.28 15.99
CA GLY A 339 12.01 -16.11 15.89
C GLY A 339 12.29 -16.87 17.19
N SER A 340 13.40 -17.61 17.25
CA SER A 340 13.90 -18.15 18.53
C SER A 340 14.77 -17.10 19.22
N PRO A 341 14.90 -17.11 20.56
CA PRO A 341 15.86 -16.27 21.27
C PRO A 341 17.27 -16.40 20.67
N GLN A 342 18.01 -15.29 20.57
CA GLN A 342 19.31 -15.21 19.88
C GLN A 342 20.43 -14.77 20.83
N ILE A 343 21.60 -15.39 20.76
CA ILE A 343 22.86 -14.80 21.24
C ILE A 343 23.38 -13.94 20.09
N THR A 344 23.42 -12.63 20.28
CA THR A 344 23.86 -11.71 19.22
C THR A 344 25.33 -11.33 19.34
N THR A 345 25.93 -11.49 20.53
CA THR A 345 27.33 -11.13 20.79
C THR A 345 27.88 -11.92 21.97
N VAL A 346 29.13 -12.35 21.88
CA VAL A 346 29.87 -12.99 22.96
C VAL A 346 31.25 -12.35 23.03
N THR A 347 31.67 -11.94 24.22
CA THR A 347 32.99 -11.37 24.46
C THR A 347 33.64 -12.10 25.63
N PHE A 348 34.85 -12.60 25.40
CA PHE A 348 35.76 -13.10 26.42
C PHE A 348 36.89 -12.10 26.63
N ALA A 349 37.19 -11.73 27.87
CA ALA A 349 38.28 -10.79 28.14
C ALA A 349 38.91 -11.03 29.53
N PRO A 350 40.25 -10.97 29.65
CA PRO A 350 41.23 -10.85 28.56
C PRO A 350 41.45 -12.18 27.81
N LEU A 351 42.02 -12.12 26.60
CA LEU A 351 42.35 -13.32 25.81
C LEU A 351 43.65 -14.02 26.28
N SER A 352 44.47 -13.31 27.05
CA SER A 352 45.67 -13.83 27.70
C SER A 352 45.70 -13.35 29.16
N LEU A 353 45.89 -14.27 30.10
CA LEU A 353 45.89 -13.98 31.54
C LEU A 353 46.77 -14.94 32.33
N ALA A 354 47.27 -14.50 33.48
CA ALA A 354 47.93 -15.40 34.42
C ALA A 354 46.92 -16.31 35.14
N VAL A 355 47.38 -17.43 35.67
CA VAL A 355 46.62 -18.24 36.65
C VAL A 355 46.13 -17.35 37.81
N ASP A 356 44.96 -17.71 38.36
CA ASP A 356 44.19 -17.04 39.40
C ASP A 356 43.48 -15.74 39.00
N ASN A 357 43.68 -15.26 37.77
CA ASN A 357 42.94 -14.14 37.21
C ASN A 357 41.56 -14.55 36.68
N LEU A 358 40.69 -13.56 36.53
CA LEU A 358 39.34 -13.74 36.01
C LEU A 358 39.32 -13.64 34.48
N LEU A 359 38.76 -14.66 33.84
CA LEU A 359 38.22 -14.56 32.50
C LEU A 359 36.81 -14.00 32.60
N THR A 360 36.63 -12.75 32.20
CA THR A 360 35.32 -12.08 32.14
C THR A 360 34.57 -12.51 30.88
N VAL A 361 33.28 -12.76 31.03
CA VAL A 361 32.37 -13.20 29.97
C VAL A 361 31.23 -12.19 29.87
N SER A 362 30.90 -11.78 28.66
CA SER A 362 29.74 -10.93 28.35
C SER A 362 28.99 -11.52 27.17
N ILE A 363 27.72 -11.87 27.35
CA ILE A 363 26.87 -12.50 26.35
C ILE A 363 25.61 -11.62 26.16
N THR A 364 25.38 -11.13 24.94
CA THR A 364 24.19 -10.35 24.61
C THR A 364 23.10 -11.28 24.08
N VAL A 365 21.95 -11.29 24.74
CA VAL A 365 20.77 -12.08 24.40
C VAL A 365 19.66 -11.16 23.90
N ARG A 366 19.05 -11.49 22.77
CA ARG A 366 17.83 -10.86 22.26
C ARG A 366 16.69 -11.87 22.25
N ASN A 367 15.56 -11.53 22.86
CA ASN A 367 14.36 -12.36 22.77
C ASN A 367 13.60 -12.07 21.48
N ASP A 368 13.83 -12.87 20.44
CA ASP A 368 13.08 -12.78 19.18
C ASP A 368 11.78 -13.60 19.18
N SER A 369 11.48 -14.30 20.27
CA SER A 369 10.27 -15.13 20.41
C SER A 369 9.06 -14.32 20.84
N SER A 370 7.88 -14.94 20.74
CA SER A 370 6.59 -14.37 21.17
C SER A 370 6.36 -14.49 22.68
N ASP A 371 7.18 -15.28 23.37
CA ASP A 371 7.00 -15.59 24.78
C ASP A 371 8.01 -14.82 25.63
N THR A 372 7.60 -14.46 26.84
CA THR A 372 8.53 -13.92 27.83
C THR A 372 9.44 -15.04 28.33
N LEU A 373 10.74 -14.91 28.12
CA LEU A 373 11.73 -15.88 28.60
C LEU A 373 11.82 -15.81 30.11
N GLN A 374 11.31 -16.84 30.78
CA GLN A 374 11.53 -17.01 32.21
C GLN A 374 13.00 -17.40 32.44
N THR A 375 13.57 -16.92 33.53
CA THR A 375 14.98 -17.15 33.87
C THR A 375 15.10 -17.55 35.33
N GLN A 376 16.28 -18.05 35.71
CA GLN A 376 16.60 -18.45 37.06
C GLN A 376 18.05 -18.13 37.41
N ALA A 377 18.41 -18.32 38.68
CA ALA A 377 19.77 -18.19 39.19
C ALA A 377 20.78 -19.16 38.54
N PRO A 378 22.09 -18.88 38.63
CA PRO A 378 22.68 -17.68 39.23
C PRO A 378 22.52 -16.43 38.36
N ASP A 379 22.35 -15.28 39.00
CA ASP A 379 22.19 -14.01 38.31
C ASP A 379 23.49 -13.54 37.61
N PRO A 380 23.38 -12.63 36.63
CA PRO A 380 24.54 -12.01 36.02
C PRO A 380 25.53 -11.45 37.05
N GLY A 381 26.82 -11.63 36.82
CA GLY A 381 27.91 -11.23 37.70
C GLY A 381 28.43 -12.32 38.62
N PHE A 382 27.78 -13.49 38.69
CA PHE A 382 28.29 -14.62 39.47
C PHE A 382 29.66 -15.10 38.94
N VAL A 383 30.57 -15.44 39.85
CA VAL A 383 31.93 -15.89 39.53
C VAL A 383 32.09 -17.38 39.82
N TYR A 384 32.46 -18.14 38.80
CA TYR A 384 32.87 -19.53 38.93
C TYR A 384 34.38 -19.64 39.13
N ASN A 385 34.86 -20.66 39.82
CA ASN A 385 36.25 -21.11 39.69
C ASN A 385 36.33 -22.17 38.59
N GLU A 386 37.48 -22.23 37.90
CA GLU A 386 37.71 -23.27 36.91
C GLU A 386 37.58 -24.68 37.53
N GLY A 387 36.78 -25.53 36.90
CA GLY A 387 36.38 -26.84 37.42
C GLY A 387 35.05 -26.85 38.18
N ASP A 388 34.50 -25.69 38.52
CA ASP A 388 33.12 -25.59 39.00
C ASP A 388 32.13 -25.95 37.87
N THR A 389 30.93 -26.31 38.30
CA THR A 389 29.73 -26.39 37.46
C THR A 389 28.60 -25.67 38.17
N PHE A 390 27.54 -25.27 37.47
CA PHE A 390 26.39 -24.68 38.15
C PHE A 390 25.80 -25.65 39.22
N TYR A 391 25.83 -26.97 38.99
CA TYR A 391 25.39 -27.95 40.01
C TYR A 391 26.32 -28.00 41.22
N THR A 392 27.64 -28.03 41.03
CA THR A 392 28.60 -28.08 42.17
C THR A 392 28.59 -26.78 42.98
N ARG A 393 28.05 -25.70 42.41
CA ARG A 393 27.76 -24.44 43.10
C ARG A 393 26.37 -24.39 43.74
N GLY A 394 25.61 -25.48 43.72
CA GLY A 394 24.33 -25.64 44.42
C GLY A 394 23.11 -25.13 43.66
N PHE A 395 23.24 -24.80 42.37
CA PHE A 395 22.10 -24.34 41.57
C PHE A 395 21.37 -25.52 40.93
N ALA A 396 20.03 -25.52 41.03
CA ALA A 396 19.15 -26.51 40.42
C ALA A 396 18.60 -26.03 39.08
N GLU A 397 18.10 -26.95 38.25
CA GLU A 397 17.37 -26.63 37.03
C GLU A 397 15.88 -26.46 37.30
N THR A 398 15.29 -25.39 36.77
CA THR A 398 13.84 -25.22 36.65
C THR A 398 13.48 -25.45 35.20
N ARG A 399 12.65 -26.47 34.93
CA ARG A 399 12.22 -26.82 33.58
C ARG A 399 11.68 -25.59 32.84
N GLY A 400 12.21 -25.34 31.64
CA GLY A 400 11.76 -24.26 30.76
C GLY A 400 12.41 -22.89 31.04
N ALA A 401 13.14 -22.72 32.14
CA ALA A 401 13.89 -21.49 32.38
C ALA A 401 15.08 -21.37 31.42
N VAL A 402 15.38 -20.15 30.98
CA VAL A 402 16.46 -19.86 30.03
C VAL A 402 17.70 -19.36 30.75
N ARG A 403 18.87 -19.90 30.36
CA ARG A 403 20.19 -19.46 30.80
C ARG A 403 21.14 -19.36 29.61
N VAL A 404 22.18 -18.56 29.77
CA VAL A 404 23.38 -18.62 28.91
C VAL A 404 24.48 -19.39 29.64
N GLY A 405 25.37 -20.04 28.89
CA GLY A 405 26.49 -20.75 29.48
C GLY A 405 27.75 -20.68 28.63
N VAL A 406 28.87 -21.10 29.21
CA VAL A 406 30.18 -21.20 28.56
C VAL A 406 30.67 -22.65 28.62
N ASP A 407 31.14 -23.13 27.48
CA ASP A 407 31.85 -24.40 27.30
C ASP A 407 33.21 -24.15 26.61
N PHE A 408 34.04 -25.18 26.49
CA PHE A 408 35.39 -25.13 25.98
C PHE A 408 35.86 -26.46 25.38
N ASP A 409 36.84 -26.39 24.49
CA ASP A 409 37.38 -27.57 23.83
C ASP A 409 38.04 -28.55 24.85
N GLY A 410 37.85 -29.84 24.62
CA GLY A 410 38.38 -30.89 25.50
C GLY A 410 37.75 -30.88 26.90
N ARG A 411 36.51 -30.38 27.03
CA ARG A 411 35.74 -30.44 28.27
C ARG A 411 35.56 -31.88 28.74
N SER A 412 35.65 -32.07 30.05
CA SER A 412 35.15 -33.26 30.75
C SER A 412 33.97 -32.87 31.67
N GLY A 413 33.04 -33.79 31.91
CA GLY A 413 31.89 -33.55 32.80
C GLY A 413 30.60 -33.15 32.07
N ILE A 414 29.91 -32.11 32.57
CA ILE A 414 28.61 -31.66 32.02
C ILE A 414 28.77 -30.62 30.92
N ASP A 415 27.84 -30.58 29.99
CA ASP A 415 27.76 -29.59 28.93
C ASP A 415 27.57 -28.16 29.48
N HIS A 416 28.35 -27.19 28.99
CA HIS A 416 28.40 -25.79 29.45
C HIS A 416 28.38 -25.67 30.98
N PRO A 417 29.50 -25.99 31.66
CA PRO A 417 29.53 -26.07 33.11
C PRO A 417 29.26 -24.73 33.81
N TYR A 418 29.60 -23.61 33.18
CA TYR A 418 29.42 -22.27 33.74
C TYR A 418 28.17 -21.63 33.13
N ARG A 419 27.11 -21.43 33.91
CA ARG A 419 25.82 -20.88 33.42
C ARG A 419 25.34 -19.69 34.24
N TRP A 420 24.67 -18.74 33.60
CA TRP A 420 24.04 -17.57 34.22
C TRP A 420 22.61 -17.38 33.69
N GLY A 421 21.71 -16.97 34.57
CA GLY A 421 20.42 -16.44 34.22
C GLY A 421 20.49 -15.05 33.59
N LEU A 422 19.35 -14.63 33.05
CA LEU A 422 19.13 -13.30 32.48
C LEU A 422 18.86 -12.23 33.57
N GLY A 423 18.84 -12.60 34.86
CA GLY A 423 18.57 -11.74 36.02
C GLY A 423 17.08 -11.45 36.27
N SER A 424 16.27 -11.29 35.23
CA SER A 424 14.80 -11.22 35.32
C SER A 424 14.16 -11.67 33.99
N PRO A 425 12.85 -11.96 33.96
CA PRO A 425 12.20 -12.38 32.73
C PRO A 425 12.43 -11.39 31.58
N LEU A 426 12.69 -11.90 30.38
CA LEU A 426 13.00 -11.09 29.20
C LEU A 426 11.81 -11.12 28.24
N ALA A 427 11.10 -10.00 28.12
CA ALA A 427 9.91 -9.89 27.27
C ALA A 427 10.27 -9.97 25.77
N PRO A 428 9.33 -10.34 24.89
CA PRO A 428 9.50 -10.28 23.44
C PRO A 428 10.10 -8.96 22.96
N GLY A 429 11.06 -9.03 22.04
CA GLY A 429 11.77 -7.88 21.46
C GLY A 429 12.84 -7.25 22.35
N GLN A 430 12.93 -7.60 23.64
CA GLN A 430 13.94 -7.05 24.52
C GLN A 430 15.33 -7.68 24.29
N THR A 431 16.37 -6.89 24.56
CA THR A 431 17.78 -7.32 24.54
C THR A 431 18.39 -7.11 25.92
N ARG A 432 19.28 -8.01 26.33
CA ARG A 432 20.00 -7.92 27.61
C ARG A 432 21.42 -8.45 27.50
N VAL A 433 22.35 -7.78 28.17
CA VAL A 433 23.72 -8.26 28.36
C VAL A 433 23.77 -9.05 29.66
N VAL A 434 24.26 -10.28 29.57
CA VAL A 434 24.51 -11.16 30.71
C VAL A 434 26.02 -11.25 30.91
N SER A 435 26.48 -10.79 32.06
CA SER A 435 27.89 -10.82 32.44
C SER A 435 28.18 -11.94 33.44
N GLY A 436 29.42 -12.41 33.47
CA GLY A 436 29.91 -13.40 34.42
C GLY A 436 31.43 -13.47 34.40
N ALA A 437 32.02 -14.28 35.27
CA ALA A 437 33.46 -14.54 35.20
C ALA A 437 33.83 -15.96 35.65
N ILE A 438 34.96 -16.44 35.14
CA ILE A 438 35.57 -17.71 35.53
C ILE A 438 36.98 -17.41 36.03
N ARG A 439 37.30 -17.81 37.27
CA ARG A 439 38.66 -17.72 37.81
C ARG A 439 39.49 -18.88 37.29
N MET A 440 40.46 -18.59 36.43
CA MET A 440 41.30 -19.60 35.78
C MET A 440 42.32 -20.13 36.79
N LYS A 441 42.49 -21.45 36.89
CA LYS A 441 43.36 -22.11 37.89
C LYS A 441 44.50 -22.89 37.27
N LEU A 442 44.38 -23.30 36.01
CA LEU A 442 45.38 -24.10 35.32
C LEU A 442 45.95 -23.34 34.12
N GLY A 443 47.27 -23.39 33.95
CA GLY A 443 47.92 -22.86 32.76
C GLY A 443 47.62 -23.73 31.55
N GLN A 444 46.94 -23.18 30.55
CA GLN A 444 46.51 -23.89 29.35
C GLN A 444 46.06 -22.93 28.25
N SER A 445 45.93 -23.42 27.02
CA SER A 445 45.34 -22.67 25.90
C SER A 445 44.22 -23.49 25.27
N ARG A 446 42.99 -22.97 25.29
CA ARG A 446 41.80 -23.65 24.77
C ARG A 446 40.81 -22.68 24.15
N ASN A 447 40.00 -23.15 23.22
CA ASN A 447 38.86 -22.37 22.74
C ASN A 447 37.72 -22.45 23.76
N TYR A 448 37.15 -21.30 24.08
CA TYR A 448 35.92 -21.14 24.87
C TYR A 448 34.83 -20.59 23.97
N PHE A 449 33.58 -21.00 24.21
CA PHE A 449 32.42 -20.58 23.44
C PHE A 449 31.18 -20.55 24.32
N ALA A 450 30.15 -19.83 23.87
CA ALA A 450 28.90 -19.69 24.60
C ALA A 450 27.75 -20.46 23.93
N GLY A 451 26.79 -20.84 24.76
CA GLY A 451 25.51 -21.44 24.36
C GLY A 451 24.35 -20.85 25.14
N MET A 452 23.13 -21.12 24.66
CA MET A 452 21.88 -20.75 25.34
C MET A 452 21.03 -21.99 25.50
N VAL A 453 20.58 -22.24 26.72
CA VAL A 453 19.80 -23.42 27.08
C VAL A 453 18.43 -23.01 27.58
N GLN A 454 17.41 -23.74 27.15
CA GLN A 454 16.15 -23.84 27.85
C GLN A 454 16.18 -25.12 28.68
N GLU A 455 16.27 -24.96 30.00
CA GLU A 455 16.60 -26.05 30.92
C GLU A 455 15.61 -27.20 30.83
N GLN A 456 16.14 -28.43 30.73
CA GLN A 456 15.39 -29.68 30.55
C GLN A 456 14.50 -29.73 29.29
N VAL A 457 14.72 -28.83 28.33
CA VAL A 457 14.02 -28.83 27.05
C VAL A 457 15.02 -29.01 25.91
N ALA A 458 15.88 -28.02 25.67
CA ALA A 458 16.85 -28.06 24.57
C ALA A 458 17.93 -26.98 24.73
N TRP A 459 19.07 -27.21 24.09
CA TRP A 459 19.97 -26.12 23.72
C TRP A 459 19.35 -25.35 22.55
N LEU A 460 19.11 -24.06 22.77
CA LEU A 460 18.58 -23.15 21.76
C LEU A 460 19.69 -22.72 20.79
N GLN A 461 20.92 -22.56 21.29
CA GLN A 461 22.12 -22.25 20.53
C GLN A 461 23.35 -22.83 21.24
N ASP A 462 24.39 -23.14 20.46
CA ASP A 462 25.68 -23.63 20.92
C ASP A 462 26.82 -23.01 20.09
N ARG A 463 28.04 -23.05 20.64
CA ARG A 463 29.31 -22.70 19.98
C ARG A 463 29.42 -21.27 19.46
N GLN A 464 28.70 -20.34 20.08
CA GLN A 464 28.69 -18.94 19.72
C GLN A 464 29.95 -18.22 20.24
N GLY A 465 30.54 -17.38 19.38
CA GLY A 465 31.70 -16.54 19.72
C GLY A 465 32.93 -17.30 20.20
N THR A 466 33.24 -18.41 19.54
CA THR A 466 34.40 -19.24 19.88
C THR A 466 35.69 -18.43 19.87
N GLN A 467 36.44 -18.47 20.97
CA GLN A 467 37.65 -17.68 21.16
C GLN A 467 38.74 -18.46 21.88
N LEU A 468 39.96 -18.43 21.36
CA LEU A 468 41.13 -19.01 22.03
C LEU A 468 41.55 -18.13 23.21
N ILE A 469 41.62 -18.73 24.41
CA ILE A 469 42.08 -18.08 25.64
C ILE A 469 43.37 -18.75 26.12
N GLN A 470 44.39 -17.93 26.43
CA GLN A 470 45.70 -18.36 26.90
C GLN A 470 45.89 -18.05 28.38
N VAL A 471 45.96 -19.08 29.22
CA VAL A 471 46.25 -18.96 30.65
C VAL A 471 47.72 -19.31 30.90
N ILE A 472 48.48 -18.33 31.39
CA ILE A 472 49.93 -18.42 31.60
C ILE A 472 50.17 -18.96 33.01
N ALA A 473 50.83 -20.13 33.10
CA ALA A 473 51.31 -20.68 34.37
C ALA A 473 52.48 -19.83 34.92
N PRO A 474 52.64 -19.72 36.24
CA PRO A 474 53.81 -19.07 36.83
C PRO A 474 55.10 -19.79 36.39
N PRO A 475 56.22 -19.07 36.21
CA PRO A 475 57.49 -19.68 35.85
C PRO A 475 57.91 -20.67 36.95
N THR A 476 58.03 -21.94 36.58
CA THR A 476 58.62 -22.97 37.44
C THR A 476 60.12 -22.68 37.60
N ASN A 477 60.51 -22.18 38.77
CA ASN A 477 61.91 -22.15 39.18
C ASN A 477 62.43 -23.58 39.27
N THR A 478 63.12 -24.05 38.23
CA THR A 478 63.84 -25.32 38.28
C THR A 478 65.28 -25.02 38.74
N PRO A 479 65.80 -25.69 39.79
CA PRO A 479 67.14 -25.42 40.31
C PRO A 479 68.23 -25.87 39.34
N THR A 480 69.23 -25.01 39.18
CA THR A 480 70.47 -25.22 38.43
C THR A 480 71.26 -26.40 39.00
N SER A 481 71.71 -27.34 38.13
CA SER A 481 72.80 -28.25 38.48
C SER A 481 73.83 -28.35 37.33
N GLY A 482 75.10 -28.32 37.74
CA GLY A 482 76.33 -28.12 36.97
C GLY A 482 76.68 -29.16 35.88
N PRO A 483 77.78 -28.91 35.14
CA PRO A 483 78.20 -29.70 33.99
C PRO A 483 78.98 -30.97 34.41
N THR A 484 78.91 -32.07 33.64
CA THR A 484 80.05 -32.96 33.29
C THR A 484 79.62 -34.24 32.55
N ALA A 485 80.44 -34.57 31.53
CA ALA A 485 80.77 -35.86 30.89
C ALA A 485 79.85 -36.52 29.84
N THR A 486 80.37 -36.43 28.63
CA THR A 486 80.23 -37.28 27.43
C THR A 486 80.21 -38.79 27.69
N ALA A 487 79.29 -39.51 27.03
CA ALA A 487 79.53 -40.85 26.51
C ALA A 487 78.72 -41.10 25.23
N THR A 488 79.43 -41.51 24.18
CA THR A 488 78.98 -41.75 22.81
C THR A 488 78.18 -43.05 22.69
N LYS A 489 77.06 -43.06 21.97
CA LYS A 489 76.61 -44.27 21.26
C LYS A 489 75.85 -43.93 19.96
N VAL A 490 76.30 -44.61 18.91
CA VAL A 490 75.87 -44.58 17.50
C VAL A 490 74.43 -45.09 17.35
N ASN A 491 73.63 -44.47 16.48
CA ASN A 491 72.81 -45.15 15.46
C ASN A 491 72.16 -44.19 14.44
N THR A 492 72.15 -44.70 13.22
CA THR A 492 71.86 -44.16 11.88
C THR A 492 70.37 -43.79 11.64
N PRO A 493 70.04 -42.81 10.77
CA PRO A 493 68.65 -42.48 10.43
C PRO A 493 68.12 -43.28 9.21
N PRO A 494 66.83 -43.70 9.18
CA PRO A 494 66.17 -44.18 7.97
C PRO A 494 65.40 -43.06 7.22
N PRO A 495 65.12 -43.26 5.92
CA PRO A 495 64.78 -42.20 4.97
C PRO A 495 63.28 -41.91 4.85
N GLY A 496 62.96 -40.72 4.32
CA GLY A 496 61.61 -40.20 4.13
C GLY A 496 60.80 -40.86 3.01
N PRO A 497 59.45 -40.70 3.02
CA PRO A 497 58.59 -41.30 2.01
C PRO A 497 58.49 -40.47 0.72
N THR A 498 58.65 -41.19 -0.39
CA THR A 498 58.53 -40.78 -1.80
C THR A 498 57.06 -40.64 -2.22
N ALA A 499 56.79 -39.60 -3.04
CA ALA A 499 55.49 -39.37 -3.68
C ALA A 499 55.17 -40.44 -4.73
N THR A 500 53.95 -40.97 -4.69
CA THR A 500 53.42 -41.93 -5.68
C THR A 500 52.45 -41.23 -6.62
N ALA A 501 52.62 -41.45 -7.92
CA ALA A 501 51.83 -40.91 -9.03
C ALA A 501 50.52 -41.69 -9.25
N THR A 502 49.45 -41.00 -9.63
CA THR A 502 48.19 -41.61 -10.10
C THR A 502 47.86 -41.13 -11.52
N LYS A 503 47.54 -42.10 -12.38
CA LYS A 503 47.24 -42.00 -13.82
C LYS A 503 46.06 -41.08 -14.15
N VAL A 504 46.21 -40.31 -15.22
CA VAL A 504 45.15 -39.60 -15.96
C VAL A 504 44.74 -40.46 -17.16
N ASN A 505 43.44 -40.72 -17.33
CA ASN A 505 42.87 -41.34 -18.54
C ASN A 505 42.30 -40.25 -19.46
N THR A 506 42.68 -40.32 -20.74
CA THR A 506 42.23 -39.48 -21.86
C THR A 506 41.21 -40.25 -22.72
N PRO A 507 40.21 -39.61 -23.33
CA PRO A 507 39.53 -40.13 -24.53
C PRO A 507 39.95 -39.41 -25.83
N PRO A 508 39.75 -40.03 -27.01
CA PRO A 508 40.49 -39.80 -28.27
C PRO A 508 39.84 -38.76 -29.24
N PRO A 509 40.50 -38.40 -30.37
CA PRO A 509 40.26 -37.13 -31.09
C PRO A 509 39.43 -37.20 -32.40
N GLY A 510 38.77 -36.08 -32.71
CA GLY A 510 38.41 -35.59 -34.08
C GLY A 510 37.08 -36.10 -34.69
N PRO A 511 36.40 -35.34 -35.60
CA PRO A 511 37.03 -34.41 -36.55
C PRO A 511 36.38 -33.01 -36.71
N THR A 512 37.25 -32.16 -37.28
CA THR A 512 37.19 -30.87 -37.97
C THR A 512 35.85 -30.34 -38.52
N ALA A 513 35.72 -29.00 -38.38
CA ALA A 513 34.69 -28.13 -38.91
C ALA A 513 34.59 -28.12 -40.45
N THR A 514 33.35 -28.10 -40.96
CA THR A 514 33.02 -27.74 -42.35
C THR A 514 32.09 -26.52 -42.34
N ASN A 515 32.52 -25.43 -42.98
CA ASN A 515 31.73 -24.20 -43.20
C ASN A 515 30.79 -24.37 -44.40
N THR A 516 29.47 -24.16 -44.24
CA THR A 516 28.55 -23.66 -45.31
C THR A 516 27.20 -23.21 -44.70
N PRO A 517 26.37 -22.39 -45.38
CA PRO A 517 26.06 -21.01 -45.03
C PRO A 517 24.70 -20.82 -44.30
N VAL A 518 24.58 -19.64 -43.70
CA VAL A 518 23.37 -19.09 -43.06
C VAL A 518 22.20 -19.02 -44.05
N PRO A 519 21.00 -19.55 -43.73
CA PRO A 519 19.80 -19.25 -44.50
C PRO A 519 19.30 -17.83 -44.18
N THR A 520 19.16 -17.02 -45.23
CA THR A 520 18.50 -15.71 -45.21
C THR A 520 17.02 -15.87 -44.82
N PRO A 521 16.45 -14.97 -43.99
CA PRO A 521 15.04 -15.07 -43.60
C PRO A 521 14.11 -14.83 -44.80
N THR A 522 13.29 -15.83 -45.13
CA THR A 522 12.20 -15.71 -46.11
C THR A 522 11.05 -14.91 -45.50
N SER A 523 10.47 -14.01 -46.28
CA SER A 523 9.38 -13.11 -45.89
C SER A 523 8.13 -13.86 -45.39
N PRO A 524 7.31 -13.28 -44.49
CA PRO A 524 6.18 -13.97 -43.88
C PRO A 524 5.05 -14.25 -44.89
N PRO A 525 4.35 -15.39 -44.79
CA PRO A 525 3.15 -15.64 -45.59
C PRO A 525 1.98 -14.73 -45.15
N THR A 526 1.17 -14.35 -46.13
CA THR A 526 -0.02 -13.51 -46.01
C THR A 526 -1.04 -14.10 -45.02
N PRO A 527 -1.65 -13.31 -44.12
CA PRO A 527 -2.55 -13.82 -43.09
C PRO A 527 -3.87 -14.34 -43.66
N SER A 528 -4.30 -15.50 -43.15
CA SER A 528 -5.63 -16.11 -43.33
C SER A 528 -6.57 -15.66 -42.20
N PRO A 529 -7.91 -15.70 -42.34
CA PRO A 529 -8.85 -14.79 -41.66
C PRO A 529 -9.19 -15.24 -40.22
N SER A 530 -8.17 -15.26 -39.34
CA SER A 530 -8.36 -15.37 -37.89
C SER A 530 -7.64 -14.27 -37.10
N ASP A 531 -6.97 -13.34 -37.79
CA ASP A 531 -6.25 -12.18 -37.23
C ASP A 531 -7.16 -10.98 -36.96
N THR A 532 -8.39 -11.20 -36.49
CA THR A 532 -9.16 -10.07 -35.96
C THR A 532 -8.59 -9.76 -34.58
N PRO A 533 -7.95 -8.59 -34.36
CA PRO A 533 -7.36 -8.25 -33.07
C PRO A 533 -8.47 -8.30 -32.02
N ILE A 534 -8.25 -9.08 -30.97
CA ILE A 534 -9.07 -8.99 -29.76
C ILE A 534 -8.95 -7.53 -29.28
N PRO A 535 -10.04 -6.85 -28.89
CA PRO A 535 -9.97 -5.51 -28.32
C PRO A 535 -8.86 -5.48 -27.27
N ILE A 536 -7.83 -4.68 -27.56
CA ILE A 536 -6.55 -4.54 -26.88
C ILE A 536 -6.58 -5.05 -25.43
N SER A 537 -6.22 -6.32 -25.24
CA SER A 537 -5.98 -6.85 -23.90
C SER A 537 -4.63 -6.32 -23.44
N TYR A 538 -4.65 -5.22 -22.68
CA TYR A 538 -3.44 -4.71 -22.02
C TYR A 538 -3.10 -5.63 -20.85
N TYR A 539 -1.92 -6.23 -20.91
CA TYR A 539 -1.34 -7.01 -19.81
C TYR A 539 -0.40 -6.13 -19.01
N GLY A 540 -0.56 -6.13 -17.69
CA GLY A 540 0.35 -5.44 -16.80
C GLY A 540 1.48 -6.32 -16.34
N THR A 541 2.31 -5.79 -15.44
CA THR A 541 3.27 -6.57 -14.67
C THR A 541 3.14 -6.21 -13.21
N ILE A 542 3.37 -7.18 -12.33
CA ILE A 542 3.54 -6.92 -10.90
C ILE A 542 4.91 -7.43 -10.45
N THR A 543 5.36 -6.93 -9.29
CA THR A 543 6.57 -7.42 -8.64
C THR A 543 6.33 -8.82 -8.09
N VAL A 544 7.27 -9.72 -8.38
CA VAL A 544 7.30 -11.05 -7.76
C VAL A 544 7.88 -10.92 -6.34
N LEU A 545 7.21 -11.52 -5.35
CA LEU A 545 7.57 -11.40 -3.94
C LEU A 545 8.48 -12.53 -3.44
N SER A 546 8.56 -13.63 -4.17
CA SER A 546 9.51 -14.72 -3.89
C SER A 546 10.83 -14.52 -4.62
N ALA A 547 11.83 -15.33 -4.27
CA ALA A 547 12.98 -15.52 -5.15
C ALA A 547 12.50 -16.09 -6.51
N PRO A 548 13.21 -15.77 -7.61
CA PRO A 548 12.98 -16.42 -8.89
C PRO A 548 13.06 -17.94 -8.76
N THR A 549 12.31 -18.64 -9.61
CA THR A 549 12.36 -20.09 -9.69
C THR A 549 13.80 -20.60 -9.91
N ASP A 550 14.11 -21.77 -9.34
CA ASP A 550 15.47 -22.30 -9.19
C ASP A 550 16.12 -22.78 -10.51
N ARG A 551 15.36 -22.80 -11.60
CA ARG A 551 15.81 -23.21 -12.95
C ARG A 551 14.98 -22.52 -14.03
N PRO A 552 15.42 -22.49 -15.30
CA PRO A 552 14.66 -21.86 -16.37
C PRO A 552 13.22 -22.38 -16.45
N ALA A 553 12.24 -21.48 -16.57
CA ALA A 553 10.82 -21.85 -16.52
C ALA A 553 10.40 -22.86 -17.59
N ALA A 554 11.01 -22.80 -18.79
CA ALA A 554 10.80 -23.78 -19.86
C ALA A 554 11.28 -25.19 -19.50
N LEU A 555 12.22 -25.31 -18.57
CA LEU A 555 12.81 -26.55 -18.05
C LEU A 555 12.29 -26.92 -16.64
N HIS A 556 11.24 -26.24 -16.16
CA HIS A 556 10.71 -26.44 -14.83
C HIS A 556 9.37 -27.19 -14.88
N ALA A 557 9.35 -28.47 -14.46
CA ALA A 557 8.19 -29.36 -14.61
C ALA A 557 6.92 -28.91 -13.86
N ASP A 558 7.06 -28.09 -12.82
CA ASP A 558 5.90 -27.46 -12.17
C ASP A 558 5.32 -26.24 -12.89
N LEU A 559 6.09 -25.60 -13.79
CA LEU A 559 5.70 -24.37 -14.48
C LEU A 559 5.32 -24.68 -15.92
N ASN A 560 6.10 -25.53 -16.60
CA ASN A 560 5.84 -26.03 -17.94
C ASN A 560 5.27 -27.46 -17.86
N LEU A 561 3.94 -27.57 -17.92
CA LEU A 561 3.24 -28.86 -17.83
C LEU A 561 3.64 -29.84 -18.95
N ALA A 562 4.17 -29.35 -20.08
CA ALA A 562 4.67 -30.18 -21.18
C ALA A 562 5.70 -31.22 -20.74
N LEU A 563 6.57 -30.86 -19.78
CA LEU A 563 7.65 -31.72 -19.31
C LEU A 563 7.09 -32.94 -18.58
N ARG A 564 6.11 -32.70 -17.69
CA ARG A 564 5.34 -33.77 -17.04
C ARG A 564 4.55 -34.55 -18.08
N GLY A 565 3.81 -33.87 -18.94
CA GLY A 565 2.85 -34.52 -19.84
C GLY A 565 1.73 -35.21 -19.06
N TYR A 566 0.88 -35.95 -19.77
CA TYR A 566 -0.28 -36.63 -19.22
C TYR A 566 -0.69 -37.83 -20.06
N ALA A 567 -1.51 -38.72 -19.49
CA ALA A 567 -2.13 -39.86 -20.17
C ALA A 567 -3.66 -39.85 -19.95
N PRO A 568 -4.45 -40.37 -20.92
CA PRO A 568 -5.89 -40.47 -20.77
C PRO A 568 -6.29 -41.43 -19.64
N THR A 569 -7.46 -41.21 -19.05
CA THR A 569 -8.07 -42.08 -18.04
C THR A 569 -9.57 -42.25 -18.35
N ASN A 570 -10.15 -43.37 -17.91
CA ASN A 570 -11.57 -43.68 -18.12
C ASN A 570 -12.47 -43.15 -16.98
N ALA A 571 -12.00 -42.15 -16.23
CA ALA A 571 -12.78 -41.54 -15.15
C ALA A 571 -14.01 -40.80 -15.71
N ALA A 572 -15.07 -40.74 -14.90
CA ALA A 572 -16.34 -40.17 -15.32
C ALA A 572 -16.25 -38.68 -15.70
N LEU A 573 -16.95 -38.28 -16.77
CA LEU A 573 -16.93 -36.92 -17.33
C LEU A 573 -18.06 -36.05 -16.76
N ASN A 574 -18.14 -35.98 -15.44
CA ASN A 574 -19.09 -35.15 -14.71
C ASN A 574 -18.43 -34.49 -13.50
N LEU A 575 -19.07 -33.44 -12.98
CA LEU A 575 -18.70 -32.85 -11.70
C LEU A 575 -18.81 -33.89 -10.59
N ILE A 576 -17.87 -33.85 -9.64
CA ILE A 576 -17.78 -34.76 -8.50
C ILE A 576 -17.97 -33.97 -7.22
N ASP A 577 -18.79 -34.50 -6.31
CA ASP A 577 -18.90 -33.99 -4.94
C ASP A 577 -17.88 -34.68 -4.06
N TYR A 578 -16.94 -33.90 -3.55
CA TYR A 578 -16.02 -34.33 -2.51
C TYR A 578 -16.49 -33.80 -1.15
N TRP A 579 -16.16 -34.52 -0.07
CA TRP A 579 -16.41 -34.05 1.29
C TRP A 579 -15.25 -33.19 1.78
N GLY A 580 -15.48 -32.42 2.85
CA GLY A 580 -14.46 -31.59 3.49
C GLY A 580 -14.63 -30.09 3.24
N PRO A 581 -13.76 -29.26 3.83
CA PRO A 581 -13.86 -27.80 3.76
C PRO A 581 -13.69 -27.31 2.32
N THR A 582 -14.25 -26.13 2.05
CA THR A 582 -14.10 -25.41 0.78
C THR A 582 -13.57 -24.03 1.06
N ASP A 583 -12.68 -23.56 0.20
CA ASP A 583 -12.22 -22.17 0.19
C ASP A 583 -13.18 -21.32 -0.66
N PRO A 584 -13.98 -20.41 -0.07
CA PRO A 584 -14.95 -19.59 -0.80
C PRO A 584 -14.32 -18.63 -1.82
N ILE A 585 -13.00 -18.41 -1.77
CA ILE A 585 -12.26 -17.57 -2.71
C ILE A 585 -11.34 -18.37 -3.65
N ALA A 586 -11.59 -19.67 -3.77
CA ALA A 586 -10.94 -20.55 -4.74
C ALA A 586 -11.20 -20.13 -6.20
N VAL A 587 -10.29 -20.56 -7.07
CA VAL A 587 -10.39 -20.30 -8.51
C VAL A 587 -11.58 -21.06 -9.11
N GLN A 588 -12.39 -20.36 -9.90
CA GLN A 588 -13.60 -20.87 -10.53
C GLN A 588 -13.38 -21.12 -12.03
N LEU A 589 -13.44 -22.40 -12.42
CA LEU A 589 -13.12 -22.87 -13.77
C LEU A 589 -14.23 -22.59 -14.79
N TYR A 590 -15.47 -22.33 -14.34
CA TYR A 590 -16.53 -21.86 -15.24
C TYR A 590 -16.17 -20.54 -15.93
N GLY A 591 -15.21 -19.77 -15.40
CA GLY A 591 -14.76 -18.50 -15.98
C GLY A 591 -13.86 -18.61 -17.22
N ILE A 592 -13.47 -19.81 -17.64
CA ILE A 592 -12.56 -20.01 -18.78
C ILE A 592 -13.17 -19.55 -20.12
N PHE A 593 -14.49 -19.66 -20.28
CA PHE A 593 -15.22 -19.23 -21.47
C PHE A 593 -16.09 -18.01 -21.19
N ALA A 594 -16.36 -17.21 -22.23
CA ALA A 594 -17.01 -15.90 -22.08
C ALA A 594 -18.44 -15.96 -21.54
N ASP A 595 -19.18 -17.02 -21.86
CA ASP A 595 -20.55 -17.29 -21.40
C ASP A 595 -20.61 -17.86 -19.98
N GLN A 596 -19.45 -18.07 -19.36
CA GLN A 596 -19.30 -18.67 -18.04
C GLN A 596 -20.06 -19.99 -17.88
N ARG A 597 -20.15 -20.81 -18.93
CA ARG A 597 -20.89 -22.09 -18.86
C ARG A 597 -20.20 -23.10 -17.96
N THR A 598 -20.97 -24.03 -17.39
CA THR A 598 -20.43 -25.31 -16.91
C THR A 598 -20.05 -26.12 -18.15
N SER A 599 -18.79 -26.05 -18.57
CA SER A 599 -18.37 -26.69 -19.82
C SER A 599 -18.59 -28.20 -19.75
N ARG A 600 -19.03 -28.79 -20.86
CA ARG A 600 -19.09 -30.25 -20.99
C ARG A 600 -17.66 -30.80 -21.02
N PHE A 601 -17.39 -31.81 -20.21
CA PHE A 601 -16.06 -32.42 -20.16
C PHE A 601 -15.88 -33.34 -21.38
N SER A 602 -14.88 -33.05 -22.21
CA SER A 602 -14.59 -33.79 -23.44
C SER A 602 -13.72 -35.02 -23.21
N ALA A 603 -12.80 -34.94 -22.23
CA ALA A 603 -11.89 -36.01 -21.88
C ALA A 603 -11.34 -35.82 -20.45
N ALA A 604 -10.80 -36.90 -19.89
CA ALA A 604 -10.15 -36.92 -18.59
C ALA A 604 -8.73 -37.46 -18.73
N TYR A 605 -7.79 -36.86 -18.01
CA TYR A 605 -6.38 -37.22 -18.05
C TYR A 605 -5.77 -37.26 -16.64
N ARG A 606 -4.66 -37.99 -16.50
CA ARG A 606 -3.77 -37.93 -15.34
C ARG A 606 -2.41 -37.40 -15.78
N VAL A 607 -1.94 -36.36 -15.11
CA VAL A 607 -0.60 -35.78 -15.23
C VAL A 607 0.42 -36.76 -14.65
N TYR A 608 1.59 -36.86 -15.28
CA TYR A 608 2.70 -37.60 -14.70
C TYR A 608 3.34 -36.84 -13.53
N ASP A 609 3.72 -37.57 -12.51
CA ASP A 609 4.53 -37.03 -11.43
C ASP A 609 5.97 -36.75 -11.90
N TRP A 610 6.76 -36.09 -11.06
CA TRP A 610 8.11 -35.67 -11.38
C TRP A 610 9.07 -36.12 -10.29
N ASN A 611 10.10 -36.84 -10.68
CA ASN A 611 11.19 -37.18 -9.78
C ASN A 611 12.26 -36.08 -9.87
N TRP A 612 12.39 -35.31 -8.78
CA TRP A 612 13.35 -34.20 -8.67
C TRP A 612 14.81 -34.65 -8.54
N GLU A 613 15.08 -35.86 -8.05
CA GLU A 613 16.45 -36.39 -7.94
C GLU A 613 17.09 -36.60 -9.31
N CYS A 614 16.34 -37.18 -10.26
CA CYS A 614 16.78 -37.34 -11.65
C CYS A 614 16.38 -36.16 -12.56
N ASN A 615 15.55 -35.24 -12.05
CA ASN A 615 14.83 -34.24 -12.84
C ASN A 615 14.15 -34.85 -14.08
N CYS A 616 13.34 -35.88 -13.86
CA CYS A 616 12.74 -36.68 -14.92
C CYS A 616 11.30 -37.12 -14.60
N ARG A 617 10.54 -37.46 -15.65
CA ARG A 617 9.13 -37.90 -15.53
C ARG A 617 9.01 -39.20 -14.74
N ALA A 618 8.13 -39.23 -13.76
CA ALA A 618 7.82 -40.41 -12.94
C ALA A 618 6.48 -41.05 -13.36
N GLY A 619 5.88 -41.88 -12.50
CA GLY A 619 4.58 -42.50 -12.74
C GLY A 619 3.41 -41.50 -12.78
N LEU A 620 2.23 -41.94 -13.19
CA LEU A 620 1.02 -41.09 -13.16
C LEU A 620 0.63 -40.75 -11.72
N ILE A 621 0.21 -39.50 -11.47
CA ILE A 621 -0.22 -39.06 -10.14
C ILE A 621 -1.43 -39.88 -9.69
N GLY A 622 -1.28 -40.54 -8.53
CA GLY A 622 -2.19 -41.55 -7.99
C GLY A 622 -3.35 -41.00 -7.16
N ASP A 623 -3.24 -39.78 -6.64
CA ASP A 623 -4.14 -39.26 -5.60
C ASP A 623 -5.54 -38.94 -6.11
N TRP A 624 -5.65 -38.55 -7.39
CA TRP A 624 -6.92 -38.20 -8.01
C TRP A 624 -7.13 -39.00 -9.29
N ALA A 625 -8.39 -39.39 -9.53
CA ALA A 625 -8.77 -40.11 -10.75
C ALA A 625 -8.55 -39.26 -12.00
N VAL A 626 -8.63 -37.93 -11.87
CA VAL A 626 -8.34 -36.94 -12.91
C VAL A 626 -7.46 -35.84 -12.32
N THR A 627 -6.40 -35.45 -13.00
CA THR A 627 -5.55 -34.28 -12.62
C THR A 627 -5.40 -33.27 -13.75
N LEU A 628 -5.98 -33.55 -14.91
CA LEU A 628 -6.12 -32.64 -16.05
C LEU A 628 -7.43 -32.95 -16.76
N LEU A 629 -8.23 -31.91 -17.05
CA LEU A 629 -9.58 -32.03 -17.59
C LEU A 629 -9.69 -31.36 -18.95
N GLY A 630 -10.23 -32.06 -19.94
CA GLY A 630 -10.59 -31.51 -21.22
C GLY A 630 -11.96 -30.82 -21.13
N LEU A 631 -12.01 -29.54 -21.46
CA LEU A 631 -13.23 -28.75 -21.56
C LEU A 631 -13.62 -28.59 -23.02
N GLN A 632 -14.87 -28.87 -23.36
CA GLN A 632 -15.37 -28.67 -24.72
C GLN A 632 -15.29 -27.19 -25.12
N ALA A 633 -14.63 -26.93 -26.23
CA ALA A 633 -14.43 -25.61 -26.82
C ALA A 633 -14.84 -25.61 -28.29
N SER A 634 -15.05 -24.43 -28.86
CA SER A 634 -15.15 -24.23 -30.31
C SER A 634 -13.86 -23.64 -30.86
N ASN A 635 -13.51 -23.98 -32.10
CA ASN A 635 -12.36 -23.37 -32.75
C ASN A 635 -12.53 -21.84 -32.84
N GLY A 636 -11.51 -21.08 -32.43
CA GLY A 636 -11.51 -19.61 -32.36
C GLY A 636 -12.16 -19.02 -31.10
N GLU A 637 -12.76 -19.84 -30.24
CA GLU A 637 -13.40 -19.40 -29.00
C GLU A 637 -12.37 -18.76 -28.05
N THR A 638 -12.73 -17.62 -27.44
CA THR A 638 -11.81 -16.93 -26.52
C THR A 638 -11.59 -17.74 -25.24
N VAL A 639 -10.32 -17.94 -24.89
CA VAL A 639 -9.90 -18.54 -23.62
C VAL A 639 -9.54 -17.43 -22.65
N ARG A 640 -10.10 -17.50 -21.44
CA ARG A 640 -9.98 -16.48 -20.40
C ARG A 640 -9.32 -17.02 -19.14
N VAL A 641 -8.74 -16.11 -18.37
CA VAL A 641 -8.25 -16.38 -17.01
C VAL A 641 -9.43 -16.86 -16.15
N PRO A 642 -9.34 -18.06 -15.54
CA PRO A 642 -10.35 -18.53 -14.60
C PRO A 642 -10.61 -17.50 -13.49
N ILE A 643 -11.86 -17.39 -13.07
CA ILE A 643 -12.30 -16.33 -12.17
C ILE A 643 -11.76 -16.60 -10.78
N ARG A 644 -11.18 -15.58 -10.16
CA ARG A 644 -11.00 -15.50 -8.71
C ARG A 644 -11.53 -14.16 -8.24
N TYR A 645 -12.29 -14.13 -7.14
CA TYR A 645 -12.91 -12.90 -6.66
C TYR A 645 -12.00 -12.09 -5.73
N ALA A 646 -11.03 -12.74 -5.08
CA ALA A 646 -10.03 -12.06 -4.27
C ALA A 646 -8.91 -11.50 -5.16
N ASP A 647 -8.65 -10.19 -5.03
CA ASP A 647 -7.57 -9.50 -5.71
C ASP A 647 -6.21 -9.97 -5.19
N MET A 648 -5.23 -10.07 -6.07
CA MET A 648 -3.85 -10.37 -5.68
C MET A 648 -3.05 -9.07 -5.54
N SER A 649 -3.22 -8.12 -6.47
CA SER A 649 -2.63 -6.77 -6.40
C SER A 649 -3.13 -5.89 -7.54
N ASN A 650 -3.52 -4.64 -7.26
CA ASN A 650 -3.86 -3.62 -8.26
C ASN A 650 -4.95 -4.07 -9.27
N GLY A 651 -5.87 -4.93 -8.85
CA GLY A 651 -6.92 -5.51 -9.69
C GLY A 651 -6.46 -6.66 -10.60
N TYR A 652 -5.21 -7.12 -10.48
CA TYR A 652 -4.71 -8.36 -11.08
C TYR A 652 -4.93 -9.53 -10.14
N HIS A 653 -5.28 -10.68 -10.71
CA HIS A 653 -5.70 -11.86 -9.96
C HIS A 653 -4.73 -13.03 -10.12
N ALA A 654 -3.95 -13.06 -11.20
CA ALA A 654 -2.88 -14.03 -11.38
C ALA A 654 -1.64 -13.42 -12.04
N ILE A 655 -0.47 -13.98 -11.78
CA ILE A 655 0.74 -13.79 -12.58
C ILE A 655 0.93 -14.95 -13.56
N VAL A 656 1.65 -14.69 -14.65
CA VAL A 656 2.00 -15.69 -15.66
C VAL A 656 3.40 -16.23 -15.37
N LEU A 657 3.47 -17.44 -14.80
CA LEU A 657 4.74 -18.12 -14.50
C LEU A 657 5.40 -18.68 -15.76
N TYR A 658 4.57 -19.13 -16.71
CA TYR A 658 5.00 -19.66 -17.99
C TYR A 658 3.99 -19.32 -19.08
N ALA A 659 4.48 -18.92 -20.25
CA ALA A 659 3.69 -18.78 -21.46
C ALA A 659 4.48 -19.28 -22.66
N ASP A 660 3.81 -20.06 -23.51
CA ASP A 660 4.29 -20.47 -24.82
C ASP A 660 3.16 -20.23 -25.84
N THR A 661 3.38 -20.61 -27.09
CA THR A 661 2.40 -20.45 -28.18
C THR A 661 1.07 -21.15 -27.93
N ASP A 662 1.06 -22.25 -27.16
CA ASP A 662 -0.11 -23.12 -26.99
C ASP A 662 -0.55 -23.35 -25.52
N ARG A 663 0.10 -22.69 -24.55
CA ARG A 663 -0.13 -22.90 -23.12
C ARG A 663 0.28 -21.73 -22.22
N VAL A 664 -0.40 -21.61 -21.08
CA VAL A 664 -0.03 -20.71 -19.99
C VAL A 664 -0.13 -21.38 -18.63
N THR A 665 0.69 -20.93 -17.70
CA THR A 665 0.62 -21.29 -16.28
C THR A 665 0.38 -20.03 -15.45
N LEU A 666 -0.77 -20.00 -14.78
CA LEU A 666 -1.28 -18.87 -14.02
C LEU A 666 -1.14 -19.15 -12.53
N LYS A 667 -0.56 -18.24 -11.77
CA LYS A 667 -0.40 -18.33 -10.32
C LYS A 667 -1.20 -17.24 -9.64
N TYR A 668 -2.04 -17.61 -8.69
CA TYR A 668 -2.95 -16.70 -7.97
C TYR A 668 -2.33 -16.14 -6.66
N THR A 669 -1.00 -16.15 -6.59
CA THR A 669 -0.15 -15.44 -5.61
C THR A 669 1.02 -14.80 -6.37
N PRO A 670 1.66 -13.75 -5.84
CA PRO A 670 2.77 -13.09 -6.51
C PRO A 670 4.12 -13.84 -6.33
N ASP A 671 4.10 -15.16 -6.30
CA ASP A 671 5.28 -16.02 -6.08
C ASP A 671 5.70 -16.71 -7.38
N ASP A 672 6.98 -16.68 -7.71
CA ASP A 672 7.57 -17.40 -8.85
C ASP A 672 7.84 -18.88 -8.53
N ASN A 673 6.81 -19.56 -8.01
CA ASN A 673 6.79 -20.98 -7.72
C ASN A 673 5.33 -21.45 -7.53
N VAL A 674 5.15 -22.74 -7.30
CA VAL A 674 3.81 -23.34 -7.11
C VAL A 674 3.48 -23.69 -5.66
N ILE A 675 4.36 -23.36 -4.70
CA ILE A 675 4.38 -23.93 -3.34
C ILE A 675 3.13 -23.59 -2.53
N TYR A 676 2.66 -22.33 -2.56
CA TYR A 676 1.50 -21.89 -1.78
C TYR A 676 0.41 -21.27 -2.65
N GLY A 677 -0.84 -21.67 -2.44
CA GLY A 677 -1.99 -21.15 -3.17
C GLY A 677 -2.17 -21.74 -4.57
N TYR A 678 -3.18 -21.26 -5.30
CA TYR A 678 -3.63 -21.89 -6.53
C TYR A 678 -2.72 -21.62 -7.73
N THR A 679 -2.45 -22.67 -8.51
CA THR A 679 -1.84 -22.59 -9.83
C THR A 679 -2.75 -23.27 -10.84
N VAL A 680 -2.99 -22.64 -11.99
CA VAL A 680 -3.76 -23.22 -13.09
C VAL A 680 -2.88 -23.34 -14.33
N HIS A 681 -2.87 -24.53 -14.93
CA HIS A 681 -2.29 -24.77 -16.24
C HIS A 681 -3.41 -24.82 -17.28
N LEU A 682 -3.26 -24.06 -18.36
CA LEU A 682 -4.15 -24.10 -19.51
C LEU A 682 -3.35 -24.49 -20.76
N GLU A 683 -3.87 -25.44 -21.55
CA GLU A 683 -3.28 -25.88 -22.81
C GLU A 683 -4.35 -26.08 -23.90
N GLY A 684 -3.93 -26.14 -25.17
CA GLY A 684 -4.82 -26.43 -26.30
C GLY A 684 -5.47 -25.20 -26.93
N PHE A 685 -4.80 -24.05 -26.82
CA PHE A 685 -5.27 -22.78 -27.37
C PHE A 685 -4.08 -21.91 -27.78
N THR A 686 -4.22 -21.08 -28.81
CA THR A 686 -3.21 -20.11 -29.21
C THR A 686 -3.20 -18.97 -28.20
N VAL A 687 -2.07 -18.76 -27.53
CA VAL A 687 -1.89 -17.66 -26.57
C VAL A 687 -1.72 -16.32 -27.29
N GLU A 688 -2.26 -15.24 -26.72
CA GLU A 688 -2.14 -13.90 -27.29
C GLU A 688 -0.67 -13.50 -27.48
N PRO A 689 -0.24 -13.08 -28.69
CA PRO A 689 1.15 -12.76 -28.97
C PRO A 689 1.73 -11.66 -28.07
N SER A 690 0.92 -10.68 -27.68
CA SER A 690 1.33 -9.60 -26.76
C SER A 690 1.60 -10.11 -25.34
N LEU A 691 0.90 -11.16 -24.89
CA LEU A 691 1.17 -11.81 -23.60
C LEU A 691 2.48 -12.58 -23.64
N ILE A 692 2.73 -13.34 -24.72
CA ILE A 692 3.99 -14.07 -24.94
C ILE A 692 5.16 -13.09 -24.98
N ALA A 693 5.03 -11.98 -25.71
CA ALA A 693 6.07 -10.96 -25.82
C ALA A 693 6.40 -10.33 -24.45
N LEU A 694 5.37 -9.99 -23.66
CA LEU A 694 5.55 -9.45 -22.31
C LEU A 694 6.20 -10.49 -21.38
N TYR A 695 5.74 -11.75 -21.44
CA TYR A 695 6.32 -12.85 -20.68
C TYR A 695 7.81 -13.03 -21.01
N ASN A 696 8.17 -13.12 -22.28
CA ASN A 696 9.56 -13.31 -22.72
C ASN A 696 10.47 -12.16 -22.27
N THR A 697 9.96 -10.92 -22.33
CA THR A 697 10.70 -9.73 -21.84
C THR A 697 10.98 -9.84 -20.34
N MET A 698 9.94 -10.14 -19.55
CA MET A 698 10.05 -10.25 -18.10
C MET A 698 10.90 -11.45 -17.66
N ASN A 699 10.73 -12.58 -18.35
CA ASN A 699 11.52 -13.80 -18.13
C ASN A 699 13.01 -13.57 -18.42
N GLY A 700 13.33 -12.92 -19.55
CA GLY A 700 14.71 -12.55 -19.89
C GLY A 700 15.33 -11.49 -18.97
N SER A 701 14.50 -10.72 -18.27
CA SER A 701 14.94 -9.67 -17.32
C SER A 701 15.12 -10.19 -15.88
N GLY A 702 15.19 -11.51 -15.69
CA GLY A 702 15.44 -12.11 -14.37
C GLY A 702 14.21 -12.29 -13.48
N ARG A 703 12.99 -12.17 -14.02
CA ARG A 703 11.72 -12.57 -13.36
C ARG A 703 11.36 -11.83 -12.07
N GLY A 704 12.05 -10.74 -11.70
CA GLY A 704 11.67 -9.88 -10.56
C GLY A 704 10.31 -9.16 -10.75
N ARG A 705 9.84 -9.11 -12.00
CA ARG A 705 8.45 -8.80 -12.36
C ARG A 705 7.98 -9.86 -13.35
N LEU A 706 6.70 -10.21 -13.33
CA LEU A 706 6.08 -11.11 -14.31
C LEU A 706 4.77 -10.51 -14.84
N PRO A 707 4.31 -10.93 -16.03
CA PRO A 707 3.02 -10.50 -16.55
C PRO A 707 1.91 -10.82 -15.54
N ALA A 708 0.97 -9.89 -15.39
CA ALA A 708 -0.16 -10.02 -14.49
C ALA A 708 -1.46 -9.88 -15.28
N VAL A 709 -2.44 -10.71 -14.92
CA VAL A 709 -3.72 -10.85 -15.62
C VAL A 709 -4.90 -10.77 -14.65
N ARG A 710 -6.04 -10.25 -15.12
CA ARG A 710 -7.28 -10.08 -14.34
C ARG A 710 -8.20 -11.28 -14.53
N SER A 711 -9.07 -11.55 -13.55
CA SER A 711 -10.14 -12.54 -13.69
C SER A 711 -10.98 -12.26 -14.94
N GLY A 712 -11.23 -13.30 -15.76
CA GLY A 712 -11.98 -13.17 -17.00
C GLY A 712 -11.26 -12.45 -18.15
N GLN A 713 -10.01 -12.02 -17.97
CA GLN A 713 -9.19 -11.42 -19.04
C GLN A 713 -8.89 -12.48 -20.10
N ILE A 714 -8.93 -12.08 -21.37
CA ILE A 714 -8.63 -13.00 -22.49
C ILE A 714 -7.11 -13.24 -22.53
N VAL A 715 -6.73 -14.50 -22.68
CA VAL A 715 -5.31 -14.94 -22.81
C VAL A 715 -5.03 -15.64 -24.13
N GLY A 716 -6.06 -15.94 -24.93
CA GLY A 716 -5.90 -16.52 -26.25
C GLY A 716 -7.19 -17.06 -26.85
N ARG A 717 -7.06 -17.93 -27.86
CA ARG A 717 -8.17 -18.56 -28.59
C ARG A 717 -7.97 -20.06 -28.76
N ALA A 718 -9.02 -20.84 -28.52
CA ALA A 718 -8.99 -22.29 -28.72
C ALA A 718 -8.69 -22.64 -30.19
N VAL A 719 -7.82 -23.62 -30.43
CA VAL A 719 -7.43 -24.06 -31.79
C VAL A 719 -8.21 -25.28 -32.28
N GLY A 720 -9.06 -25.85 -31.42
CA GLY A 720 -9.79 -27.07 -31.69
C GLY A 720 -11.01 -27.22 -30.78
N SER A 721 -11.47 -28.45 -30.59
CA SER A 721 -12.67 -28.76 -29.83
C SER A 721 -12.45 -28.88 -28.31
N GLU A 722 -11.21 -28.68 -27.84
CA GLU A 722 -10.84 -28.93 -26.44
C GLU A 722 -9.80 -27.92 -25.95
N VAL A 723 -10.06 -27.33 -24.78
CA VAL A 723 -9.08 -26.62 -23.95
C VAL A 723 -8.87 -27.43 -22.68
N LYS A 724 -7.62 -27.70 -22.30
CA LYS A 724 -7.31 -28.51 -21.12
C LYS A 724 -6.96 -27.64 -19.93
N VAL A 725 -7.42 -28.04 -18.74
CA VAL A 725 -7.14 -27.35 -17.48
C VAL A 725 -6.70 -28.31 -16.39
N ALA A 726 -5.57 -27.99 -15.75
CA ALA A 726 -5.13 -28.62 -14.50
C ALA A 726 -5.04 -27.55 -13.41
N ILE A 727 -5.39 -27.92 -12.19
CA ILE A 727 -5.31 -27.03 -11.03
C ILE A 727 -4.45 -27.67 -9.95
N ARG A 728 -3.64 -26.83 -9.32
CA ARG A 728 -2.88 -27.18 -8.13
C ARG A 728 -3.32 -26.32 -6.97
N ASP A 729 -3.37 -26.92 -5.79
CA ASP A 729 -3.48 -26.22 -4.52
C ASP A 729 -2.18 -26.46 -3.74
N SER A 730 -1.46 -25.37 -3.48
CA SER A 730 -0.25 -25.36 -2.66
C SER A 730 0.74 -26.47 -3.06
N GLY A 731 1.01 -26.52 -4.37
CA GLY A 731 1.93 -27.46 -4.99
C GLY A 731 1.36 -28.83 -5.31
N SER A 732 0.19 -29.24 -4.80
CA SER A 732 -0.39 -30.54 -5.11
C SER A 732 -1.36 -30.44 -6.29
N PHE A 733 -1.28 -31.36 -7.26
CA PHE A 733 -2.33 -31.47 -8.28
C PHE A 733 -3.63 -31.92 -7.64
N MET A 734 -4.75 -31.34 -8.06
CA MET A 734 -6.09 -31.63 -7.53
C MET A 734 -6.98 -32.21 -8.62
N ASP A 735 -8.15 -32.74 -8.23
CA ASP A 735 -9.17 -33.11 -9.21
C ASP A 735 -9.94 -31.87 -9.70
N PRO A 736 -9.78 -31.42 -10.96
CA PRO A 736 -10.44 -30.23 -11.49
C PRO A 736 -11.96 -30.40 -11.63
N ARG A 737 -12.52 -31.58 -11.38
CA ARG A 737 -13.97 -31.84 -11.42
C ARG A 737 -14.67 -31.55 -10.08
N SER A 738 -13.94 -31.20 -9.02
CA SER A 738 -14.53 -30.92 -7.71
C SER A 738 -15.55 -29.79 -7.81
N ARG A 739 -16.84 -30.11 -7.62
CA ARG A 739 -17.94 -29.14 -7.71
C ARG A 739 -17.80 -28.05 -6.67
N LYS A 740 -17.60 -28.45 -5.42
CA LYS A 740 -17.56 -27.53 -4.28
C LYS A 740 -16.39 -26.54 -4.37
N ASP A 741 -15.27 -26.94 -4.97
CA ASP A 741 -14.04 -26.13 -4.94
C ASP A 741 -13.93 -25.23 -6.19
N TRP A 742 -14.18 -25.77 -7.39
CA TRP A 742 -13.84 -25.09 -8.65
C TRP A 742 -15.05 -24.70 -9.51
N TRP A 743 -16.24 -25.13 -9.12
CA TRP A 743 -17.48 -24.96 -9.87
C TRP A 743 -18.63 -24.53 -8.94
N MET A 744 -18.37 -23.56 -8.06
CA MET A 744 -19.36 -23.10 -7.09
C MET A 744 -20.64 -22.61 -7.80
N GLY A 745 -21.79 -23.07 -7.29
CA GLY A 745 -23.11 -22.75 -7.85
C GLY A 745 -23.46 -23.48 -9.14
N ARG A 746 -22.74 -24.54 -9.52
CA ARG A 746 -22.94 -25.31 -10.77
C ARG A 746 -23.36 -26.76 -10.60
#